data_AF-A0A226E223-F1
#
_entry.id   AF-A0A226E223-F1
#
_cell.length_a   1.000
_cell.length_b   1.000
_cell.length_c   1.000
_cell.angle_alpha   90.00
_cell.angle_beta   90.00
_cell.angle_gamma   90.00
#
_symmetry.space_group_name_H-M   'P 1'
#
loop_
_entity.id
_entity.type
_entity.pdbx_description
1 polymer ?
#
loop_
_entity_poly.entity_id
_entity_poly.type
_entity_poly.pdbx_seq_one_letter_code
_entity_poly.pdbx_strand_id
1 'polypeptide(L)'
;MQHWSYEKKPSNAGRNSQQKVFQDMQSPVRQSLPGSGTGLGRESFGKARSQPLKIKPKFRASYSVPDTSADERRASQLRSEKSGEKRGSKRRSSVPEKPLLLRTSYARPSITQLTRKRSRSATDLNKDKDNQGKALRWSRNLGLGATSEELEEAFVTRHMLYKEAMYTGVHFLGRPTDRFPVDKESICIYVHEAFSTSSKEQQAVVDHVKGELFPMIGVNTKILKAEGLQSSTPGKNHPNPYCVVAIETEGSIGKKEWQQSPISSENRLSRFLRRSEMLQPPAQRRVQLYSMIPQAHKTIVKPHDKNPVWGQAFQCVSIHPSTDMLAVEVWDRVDDDSLRKSIDAYNAAHRIGEGGNPIITHKLSRGDVNKSDVFLGKVSKRVNEIPCDGFEKTSHLGGLSQSQDLLTHGKLRVRLWLVHLYRHGKPYVDVVDKRTMLVCLWDWILSFEKKRNGSAWDGKLPQEASCLLYQYALQTGISEETHSYIRWEAYSKHKLDIDGLDAPLKDLGGVLQKRKSSDDKLGIDDSQLSVENSILILMDESIFPIIRNHLKETEGQVSKALKAYKNCEDVLSKYEPSFALPVIRGLLEKALRLCFLEWYQATYALRVQSVRSVDECQRVKLYVDVITDVNKLLTIGMKRWHPEFWMLAQYESYTPIMYDELQKMVNHDIEMICWSLLRHYNDNKRLRKMLTDRNRKENECTISALFSLYAGTQTFVEAQHQIFTGVEESPQYDNLANYHKWFRPILVLWLGFAVIRGSEIITRCVNIDTVSMDNIHAQTSTSALDTAAVIHQLVQFWERLMWPDVCENYVIIHFLIEVMCYFTVLYAERKLEKLELEGYFDTIDQFDISERLCIALNNIEYVKEALEGIPEEIKYDALIRELEDKCGITRETYNYRIRLKQVFTFTYVNVDLIFNSILEGVGKRVRPEIKRCVRDCLEIVQANLSRSGRESSRDALDPIFNYIDSNIITLAKSLLTLNFARMLQLFWDIILRELLYAGSNVEVKGGEQQKTVFDRLLTMLPMLRTYFHNNDGGLSEDELNTPVYWEVHDVMNMYTLETPAIISHFYRVRGDSQVSDPKTAPYGILTVRASYWNGKLTVEVIAAYNLVAMDDAFQLWNLCMKSQPSNDPYVEVEIQPERKFSNIRTSRTKVQRKTVNPTFNEKFHWDVSQEESGQEDAVILFTVKDYDFLSHNDFLGEAVVPFSKIPGIAAKPIPQPMHLNLRVVEPSHTLHIFKSRHWDPESQRFYERHAKRGSVE
;
A
#
# COMPACT_ATOMS: atom_id res chain seq x y z
N MET A 1 -3.17 -62.34 6.20
CA MET A 1 -3.28 -62.53 4.73
C MET A 1 -3.16 -61.15 4.08
N GLN A 2 -2.21 -60.96 3.17
CA GLN A 2 -2.41 -60.79 1.71
C GLN A 2 -3.05 -59.43 1.34
N HIS A 3 -2.28 -58.48 0.77
CA HIS A 3 -2.13 -58.19 -0.68
C HIS A 3 -3.19 -57.16 -1.17
N TRP A 4 -2.95 -56.25 -2.12
CA TRP A 4 -1.78 -55.84 -2.94
C TRP A 4 -1.99 -54.36 -3.36
N SER A 5 -0.97 -53.49 -3.43
CA SER A 5 -0.26 -53.01 -4.66
C SER A 5 -1.10 -52.11 -5.62
N TYR A 6 -0.57 -51.21 -6.47
CA TYR A 6 0.72 -51.14 -7.18
C TYR A 6 1.10 -49.69 -7.61
N GLU A 7 2.37 -49.29 -7.45
CA GLU A 7 3.15 -48.27 -8.22
C GLU A 7 2.68 -46.79 -8.40
N LYS A 8 3.53 -45.80 -8.78
CA LYS A 8 4.87 -45.85 -9.44
C LYS A 8 5.84 -44.71 -9.00
N LYS A 9 7.16 -44.95 -9.12
CA LYS A 9 8.27 -43.95 -9.01
C LYS A 9 8.97 -43.76 -10.37
N PRO A 10 9.80 -42.72 -10.57
CA PRO A 10 11.26 -42.76 -10.26
C PRO A 10 11.68 -41.69 -9.22
N SER A 11 12.64 -41.87 -8.30
CA SER A 11 14.12 -41.96 -8.43
C SER A 11 14.80 -40.65 -8.90
N ASN A 12 15.94 -40.18 -8.38
CA ASN A 12 16.99 -40.92 -7.66
C ASN A 12 17.93 -40.01 -6.81
N ALA A 13 18.64 -40.62 -5.83
CA ALA A 13 19.85 -40.18 -5.09
C ALA A 13 19.92 -38.79 -4.38
N GLY A 14 20.53 -38.64 -3.18
CA GLY A 14 21.03 -39.65 -2.23
C GLY A 14 22.16 -39.16 -1.30
N ARG A 15 22.43 -39.94 -0.22
CA ARG A 15 23.57 -39.81 0.75
C ARG A 15 23.55 -38.56 1.68
N ASN A 16 24.01 -38.58 2.94
CA ASN A 16 24.59 -39.67 3.75
C ASN A 16 24.53 -39.37 5.28
N SER A 17 24.50 -40.41 6.13
CA SER A 17 25.17 -40.62 7.45
C SER A 17 25.46 -39.45 8.44
N GLN A 18 25.42 -39.59 9.78
CA GLN A 18 25.10 -40.72 10.69
C GLN A 18 24.92 -40.21 12.16
N GLN A 19 24.51 -41.10 13.08
CA GLN A 19 24.35 -40.83 14.52
C GLN A 19 25.65 -40.90 15.34
N LYS A 20 25.73 -40.19 16.47
CA LYS A 20 26.33 -40.55 17.80
C LYS A 20 26.44 -39.30 18.71
N VAL A 21 26.61 -39.33 20.05
CA VAL A 21 26.06 -40.14 21.18
C VAL A 21 26.76 -39.70 22.50
N PHE A 22 26.07 -39.78 23.65
CA PHE A 22 26.46 -39.34 25.02
C PHE A 22 26.68 -37.81 25.18
N GLN A 23 26.35 -37.09 26.26
CA GLN A 23 25.97 -37.33 27.68
C GLN A 23 27.11 -37.07 28.71
N ASP A 24 26.71 -36.46 29.83
CA ASP A 24 27.40 -36.19 31.11
C ASP A 24 28.68 -35.32 31.14
N MET A 25 28.62 -34.22 31.91
CA MET A 25 29.36 -34.12 33.18
C MET A 25 28.79 -33.01 34.09
N GLN A 26 28.98 -33.16 35.41
CA GLN A 26 28.55 -32.20 36.44
C GLN A 26 29.75 -31.56 37.17
N SER A 27 29.46 -30.48 37.91
CA SER A 27 30.19 -30.03 39.11
C SER A 27 31.47 -29.18 38.86
N PRO A 28 32.09 -28.55 39.91
CA PRO A 28 32.09 -27.08 40.02
C PRO A 28 33.48 -26.48 40.39
N VAL A 29 33.53 -25.24 40.94
CA VAL A 29 34.39 -24.76 42.08
C VAL A 29 34.92 -23.30 41.93
N ARG A 30 34.44 -22.39 42.81
CA ARG A 30 35.13 -21.19 43.41
C ARG A 30 35.66 -20.07 42.46
N GLN A 31 36.04 -18.86 42.87
CA GLN A 31 35.80 -18.02 44.08
C GLN A 31 36.09 -16.54 43.73
N SER A 32 35.30 -15.58 44.24
CA SER A 32 35.80 -14.35 44.91
C SER A 32 34.68 -13.36 45.30
N LEU A 33 34.72 -12.90 46.55
CA LEU A 33 34.08 -11.69 47.09
C LEU A 33 35.09 -11.10 48.08
N PRO A 34 35.19 -9.76 48.19
CA PRO A 34 34.42 -9.05 49.22
C PRO A 34 33.78 -7.74 48.68
N GLY A 35 32.86 -7.07 49.39
CA GLY A 35 32.24 -7.41 50.68
C GLY A 35 31.90 -6.17 51.53
N SER A 36 30.94 -6.32 52.44
CA SER A 36 30.36 -5.28 53.35
C SER A 36 29.52 -4.17 52.69
N GLY A 37 28.41 -3.73 53.30
CA GLY A 37 27.70 -4.35 54.43
C GLY A 37 26.55 -3.54 55.06
N THR A 38 25.52 -4.27 55.53
CA THR A 38 24.48 -3.87 56.53
C THR A 38 23.45 -2.79 56.14
N GLY A 39 22.19 -2.81 56.61
CA GLY A 39 21.45 -3.92 57.24
C GLY A 39 20.24 -3.54 58.11
N LEU A 40 19.07 -4.14 57.83
CA LEU A 40 17.87 -4.35 58.71
C LEU A 40 17.00 -3.12 59.10
N GLY A 41 15.70 -3.39 59.40
CA GLY A 41 14.68 -2.43 59.90
C GLY A 41 13.52 -2.17 58.90
N ARG A 42 12.50 -3.02 58.76
CA ARG A 42 11.24 -3.19 59.54
C ARG A 42 10.27 -1.97 59.60
N GLU A 43 9.06 -2.25 59.11
CA GLU A 43 7.73 -1.84 59.61
C GLU A 43 7.19 -0.37 59.57
N SER A 44 6.03 -0.27 58.90
CA SER A 44 4.78 0.38 59.35
C SER A 44 4.35 1.78 58.86
N PHE A 45 3.01 1.87 58.78
CA PHE A 45 2.07 2.95 58.44
C PHE A 45 2.46 4.43 58.67
N GLY A 46 2.02 5.30 57.73
CA GLY A 46 1.89 6.75 57.96
C GLY A 46 1.06 7.47 56.88
N LYS A 47 0.06 8.28 57.29
CA LYS A 47 -0.74 9.13 56.39
C LYS A 47 -0.38 10.61 56.56
N ALA A 48 -0.73 11.38 55.52
CA ALA A 48 -1.12 12.80 55.53
C ALA A 48 -0.07 13.92 55.37
N ARG A 49 -0.43 14.81 54.42
CA ARG A 49 -0.06 16.21 54.20
C ARG A 49 0.65 16.95 55.35
N SER A 50 1.77 17.61 55.03
CA SER A 50 1.92 19.07 55.21
C SER A 50 3.14 19.65 54.46
N GLN A 51 3.03 20.92 54.08
CA GLN A 51 4.13 21.82 53.68
C GLN A 51 4.33 22.86 54.83
N PRO A 52 5.26 23.83 54.76
CA PRO A 52 6.50 23.98 53.95
C PRO A 52 7.74 24.36 54.80
N LEU A 53 8.92 24.58 54.18
CA LEU A 53 9.61 25.91 54.11
C LEU A 53 11.15 25.85 53.98
N LYS A 54 11.67 26.55 52.96
CA LYS A 54 13.01 27.21 52.88
C LYS A 54 14.22 26.24 52.89
N ILE A 55 15.36 26.52 52.24
CA ILE A 55 16.07 27.79 52.02
C ILE A 55 16.41 28.05 50.53
N LYS A 56 16.56 29.33 50.14
CA LYS A 56 17.25 29.82 48.93
C LYS A 56 18.23 30.95 49.31
N PRO A 57 19.34 31.12 48.59
CA PRO A 57 19.55 32.36 47.83
C PRO A 57 19.75 32.08 46.31
N LYS A 58 19.16 32.84 45.38
CA LYS A 58 19.62 34.12 44.75
C LYS A 58 20.85 33.93 43.83
N PHE A 59 20.95 34.55 42.65
CA PHE A 59 20.16 35.62 41.99
C PHE A 59 19.45 35.09 40.71
N ARG A 60 18.33 35.58 40.16
CA ARG A 60 17.69 36.93 39.98
C ARG A 60 18.40 37.80 38.91
N ALA A 61 17.72 38.63 38.11
CA ALA A 61 16.32 39.10 38.01
C ALA A 61 16.08 39.66 36.56
N SER A 62 15.00 40.30 36.09
CA SER A 62 13.51 40.41 36.28
C SER A 62 13.08 41.59 35.36
N TYR A 63 11.90 41.73 34.73
CA TYR A 63 10.51 41.25 34.87
C TYR A 63 9.99 40.88 33.44
N SER A 64 8.91 40.16 33.12
CA SER A 64 7.55 39.88 33.67
C SER A 64 6.47 40.96 33.47
N VAL A 65 5.35 40.55 32.86
CA VAL A 65 4.13 41.32 32.55
C VAL A 65 3.29 41.59 33.81
N PRO A 66 2.42 42.62 33.81
CA PRO A 66 1.11 42.54 34.49
C PRO A 66 -0.08 42.92 33.59
N ASP A 67 -1.29 42.64 34.08
CA ASP A 67 -2.53 42.47 33.30
C ASP A 67 -3.68 43.38 33.82
N THR A 68 -4.77 43.53 33.04
CA THR A 68 -6.03 44.26 33.35
C THR A 68 -5.89 45.80 33.51
N SER A 69 -6.91 46.67 33.30
CA SER A 69 -8.38 46.48 33.31
C SER A 69 -9.15 47.60 32.58
N ALA A 70 -10.45 47.37 32.32
CA ALA A 70 -11.57 48.33 32.29
C ALA A 70 -11.79 49.30 31.09
N ASP A 71 -13.08 49.41 30.76
CA ASP A 71 -13.81 50.22 29.78
C ASP A 71 -13.49 51.74 29.68
N GLU A 72 -13.64 52.33 28.48
CA GLU A 72 -14.84 53.14 28.17
C GLU A 72 -15.14 53.40 26.67
N ARG A 73 -16.32 52.91 26.24
CA ARG A 73 -17.38 53.54 25.41
C ARG A 73 -17.06 54.48 24.22
N ARG A 74 -17.48 53.97 23.04
CA ARG A 74 -18.33 54.63 21.99
C ARG A 74 -17.72 55.60 20.94
N ALA A 75 -18.48 55.66 19.82
CA ALA A 75 -18.42 56.55 18.66
C ALA A 75 -17.22 56.38 17.70
N SER A 76 -17.28 55.79 16.49
CA SER A 76 -18.27 55.68 15.39
C SER A 76 -18.10 56.67 14.24
N GLN A 77 -17.68 56.13 13.09
CA GLN A 77 -17.93 56.58 11.70
C GLN A 77 -17.35 57.92 11.18
N LEU A 78 -16.69 57.81 10.00
CA LEU A 78 -16.74 58.72 8.83
C LEU A 78 -16.26 60.19 9.07
N ARG A 79 -15.47 60.84 8.20
CA ARG A 79 -15.31 60.77 6.73
C ARG A 79 -14.17 61.72 6.31
N SER A 80 -13.66 61.62 5.07
CA SER A 80 -13.01 62.71 4.27
C SER A 80 -11.78 63.44 4.84
N GLU A 81 -10.89 64.09 4.07
CA GLU A 81 -10.38 63.94 2.69
C GLU A 81 -9.15 64.89 2.56
N LYS A 82 -8.20 64.55 1.68
CA LYS A 82 -7.31 65.47 0.91
C LYS A 82 -6.34 66.46 1.62
N SER A 83 -5.08 66.39 1.13
CA SER A 83 -4.12 67.49 0.87
C SER A 83 -3.30 68.10 2.03
N GLY A 84 -2.08 68.57 1.72
CA GLY A 84 -1.16 69.29 2.64
C GLY A 84 0.32 68.94 2.47
N GLU A 85 1.13 69.86 1.95
CA GLU A 85 2.49 69.62 1.42
C GLU A 85 3.66 69.39 2.41
N LYS A 86 4.53 68.44 2.03
CA LYS A 86 6.01 68.52 1.81
C LYS A 86 6.93 69.36 2.73
N ARG A 87 7.89 68.66 3.39
CA ARG A 87 9.40 68.75 3.28
C ARG A 87 10.05 68.13 4.55
N GLY A 88 11.24 67.48 4.48
CA GLY A 88 11.83 66.92 5.73
C GLY A 88 13.20 66.20 5.77
N SER A 89 13.65 65.44 4.75
CA SER A 89 15.04 64.90 4.62
C SER A 89 15.68 64.01 5.74
N LYS A 90 16.04 62.76 5.37
CA LYS A 90 17.04 61.83 6.01
C LYS A 90 16.61 61.18 7.36
N ARG A 91 16.94 59.92 7.70
CA ARG A 91 17.94 58.95 7.15
C ARG A 91 17.59 57.49 7.58
N ARG A 92 17.83 56.50 6.69
CA ARG A 92 18.09 55.05 6.94
C ARG A 92 17.15 54.24 7.85
N SER A 93 16.43 53.30 7.24
CA SER A 93 16.12 51.96 7.79
C SER A 93 16.37 50.89 6.71
N SER A 94 16.57 49.63 7.10
CA SER A 94 16.88 48.50 6.22
C SER A 94 15.62 47.87 5.61
N VAL A 95 15.73 47.39 4.37
CA VAL A 95 14.62 46.80 3.59
C VAL A 95 14.78 45.27 3.54
N PRO A 96 13.74 44.47 3.84
CA PRO A 96 13.71 43.05 3.50
C PRO A 96 13.46 42.86 1.99
N GLU A 97 14.09 41.85 1.41
CA GLU A 97 14.16 41.70 -0.05
C GLU A 97 12.78 41.50 -0.70
N LYS A 98 12.56 42.18 -1.82
CA LYS A 98 11.44 41.92 -2.74
C LYS A 98 11.97 41.23 -3.99
N PRO A 99 11.20 40.34 -4.64
CA PRO A 99 11.62 39.69 -5.87
C PRO A 99 11.91 40.72 -6.96
N LEU A 100 12.97 40.46 -7.74
CA LEU A 100 13.40 41.29 -8.86
C LEU A 100 12.39 41.23 -10.01
N LEU A 101 11.34 42.04 -9.93
CA LEU A 101 10.55 42.43 -11.10
C LEU A 101 11.45 43.23 -12.05
N LEU A 102 12.12 42.51 -12.95
CA LEU A 102 12.82 43.07 -14.10
C LEU A 102 11.81 43.76 -15.02
N ARG A 103 11.51 45.03 -14.72
CA ARG A 103 10.95 45.97 -15.69
C ARG A 103 12.00 46.25 -16.77
N THR A 104 12.17 45.29 -17.68
CA THR A 104 12.81 45.53 -18.97
C THR A 104 11.93 46.50 -19.75
N SER A 105 12.22 47.79 -19.60
CA SER A 105 11.69 48.82 -20.50
C SER A 105 12.31 48.59 -21.87
N TYR A 106 11.67 47.72 -22.67
CA TYR A 106 12.00 47.51 -24.07
C TYR A 106 11.83 48.84 -24.82
N ALA A 107 12.93 49.59 -24.93
CA ALA A 107 12.99 50.75 -25.80
C ALA A 107 12.71 50.25 -27.23
N ARG A 108 11.70 50.82 -27.88
CA ARG A 108 11.41 50.52 -29.29
C ARG A 108 12.69 50.75 -30.11
N PRO A 109 13.05 49.85 -31.05
CA PRO A 109 14.09 50.11 -32.03
C PRO A 109 13.72 51.31 -32.93
N SER A 110 14.02 52.51 -32.47
CA SER A 110 13.78 53.76 -33.17
C SER A 110 14.80 53.90 -34.31
N ILE A 111 14.33 53.77 -35.55
CA ILE A 111 15.11 54.06 -36.78
C ILE A 111 15.68 55.49 -36.71
N THR A 112 15.00 56.39 -35.99
CA THR A 112 15.36 57.79 -35.76
C THR A 112 16.64 57.99 -34.94
N GLN A 113 17.06 57.01 -34.12
CA GLN A 113 18.38 57.06 -33.48
C GLN A 113 19.53 56.89 -34.49
N LEU A 114 19.29 56.17 -35.60
CA LEU A 114 20.26 56.04 -36.69
C LEU A 114 20.26 57.29 -37.60
N THR A 115 19.10 57.94 -37.83
CA THR A 115 19.03 59.15 -38.65
C THR A 115 19.66 60.37 -37.96
N ARG A 116 19.47 60.53 -36.64
CA ARG A 116 20.09 61.63 -35.84
C ARG A 116 21.63 61.65 -35.88
N LYS A 117 22.30 60.58 -36.32
CA LYS A 117 23.76 60.56 -36.55
C LYS A 117 24.20 61.05 -37.94
N ARG A 118 23.30 61.23 -38.91
CA ARG A 118 23.63 61.62 -40.30
C ARG A 118 23.10 63.00 -40.74
N SER A 119 22.27 63.68 -39.95
CA SER A 119 21.71 65.01 -40.27
C SER A 119 22.59 66.20 -39.83
N ARG A 120 23.63 66.52 -40.61
CA ARG A 120 24.36 67.82 -40.53
C ARG A 120 24.65 68.41 -41.92
N SER A 121 23.59 68.80 -42.63
CA SER A 121 23.65 69.64 -43.84
C SER A 121 22.44 70.59 -43.88
N ALA A 122 22.68 71.89 -44.03
CA ALA A 122 21.76 72.94 -43.58
C ALA A 122 20.75 73.45 -44.64
N THR A 123 20.11 72.56 -45.42
CA THR A 123 19.38 72.96 -46.66
C THR A 123 17.91 72.52 -46.78
N ASP A 124 17.36 71.68 -45.91
CA ASP A 124 15.99 71.11 -46.08
C ASP A 124 14.86 71.77 -45.25
N LEU A 125 15.16 72.83 -44.48
CA LEU A 125 14.26 73.51 -43.52
C LEU A 125 12.90 74.03 -44.06
N ASN A 126 12.67 73.99 -45.37
CA ASN A 126 11.41 74.40 -45.99
C ASN A 126 10.42 73.26 -46.26
N LYS A 127 10.78 71.98 -46.01
CA LYS A 127 9.88 70.83 -46.23
C LYS A 127 9.04 70.45 -45.00
N ASP A 128 9.53 70.73 -43.80
CA ASP A 128 8.96 70.17 -42.56
C ASP A 128 7.52 70.65 -42.28
N LYS A 129 7.19 71.90 -42.63
CA LYS A 129 5.85 72.48 -42.45
C LYS A 129 4.75 71.72 -43.21
N ASP A 130 5.07 71.19 -44.39
CA ASP A 130 4.10 70.45 -45.22
C ASP A 130 3.96 68.97 -44.78
N ASN A 131 4.91 68.46 -43.99
CA ASN A 131 4.78 67.16 -43.31
C ASN A 131 3.96 67.27 -42.02
N GLN A 132 4.17 68.33 -41.22
CA GLN A 132 3.38 68.61 -40.01
C GLN A 132 1.87 68.69 -40.32
N GLY A 133 1.49 69.40 -41.38
CA GLY A 133 0.11 69.48 -41.83
C GLY A 133 -0.53 68.14 -42.21
N LYS A 134 0.27 67.14 -42.60
CA LYS A 134 -0.19 65.78 -42.98
C LYS A 134 -0.27 64.86 -41.76
N ALA A 135 0.73 64.89 -40.87
CA ALA A 135 0.72 64.12 -39.63
C ALA A 135 -0.47 64.48 -38.72
N LEU A 136 -0.74 65.79 -38.55
CA LEU A 136 -1.91 66.28 -37.80
C LEU A 136 -3.25 65.87 -38.43
N ARG A 137 -3.31 65.76 -39.76
CA ARG A 137 -4.52 65.32 -40.49
C ARG A 137 -4.75 63.81 -40.39
N TRP A 138 -3.69 63.02 -40.23
CA TRP A 138 -3.76 61.58 -40.02
C TRP A 138 -4.22 61.21 -38.60
N SER A 139 -3.71 61.90 -37.57
CA SER A 139 -4.10 61.67 -36.17
C SER A 139 -5.59 61.94 -35.88
N ARG A 140 -6.16 63.01 -36.46
CA ARG A 140 -7.59 63.36 -36.32
C ARG A 140 -8.55 62.29 -36.83
N ASN A 141 -8.13 61.45 -37.77
CA ASN A 141 -8.96 60.36 -38.31
C ASN A 141 -8.85 59.06 -37.51
N LEU A 142 -7.98 59.00 -36.48
CA LEU A 142 -7.68 57.78 -35.71
C LEU A 142 -7.87 57.94 -34.19
N GLY A 143 -8.20 59.14 -33.69
CA GLY A 143 -8.61 59.36 -32.29
C GLY A 143 -7.51 59.19 -31.23
N LEU A 144 -6.24 59.23 -31.61
CA LEU A 144 -5.10 58.97 -30.72
C LEU A 144 -4.48 60.27 -30.16
N GLY A 145 -4.46 60.40 -28.83
CA GLY A 145 -3.78 61.49 -28.12
C GLY A 145 -2.28 61.25 -27.91
N ALA A 146 -1.51 61.24 -29.01
CA ALA A 146 -0.04 61.18 -28.99
C ALA A 146 0.58 62.59 -29.14
N THR A 147 1.84 62.77 -28.74
CA THR A 147 2.52 64.07 -28.88
C THR A 147 2.98 64.33 -30.33
N SER A 148 3.27 65.60 -30.65
CA SER A 148 3.62 65.98 -32.03
C SER A 148 4.93 65.35 -32.52
N GLU A 149 5.93 65.19 -31.65
CA GLU A 149 7.21 64.53 -32.00
C GLU A 149 7.02 63.02 -32.23
N GLU A 150 6.23 62.35 -31.38
CA GLU A 150 5.89 60.92 -31.57
C GLU A 150 5.11 60.68 -32.87
N LEU A 151 4.24 61.62 -33.27
CA LEU A 151 3.48 61.54 -34.52
C LEU A 151 4.36 61.77 -35.76
N GLU A 152 5.33 62.70 -35.70
CA GLU A 152 6.33 62.86 -36.76
C GLU A 152 7.24 61.62 -36.86
N GLU A 153 7.74 61.11 -35.74
CA GLU A 153 8.60 59.92 -35.68
C GLU A 153 7.87 58.67 -36.23
N ALA A 154 6.61 58.47 -35.85
CA ALA A 154 5.77 57.40 -36.39
C ALA A 154 5.49 57.57 -37.90
N PHE A 155 5.24 58.79 -38.37
CA PHE A 155 4.99 59.07 -39.79
C PHE A 155 6.23 58.81 -40.66
N VAL A 156 7.40 59.29 -40.23
CA VAL A 156 8.68 59.04 -40.92
C VAL A 156 9.01 57.55 -40.93
N THR A 157 8.82 56.85 -39.81
CA THR A 157 9.05 55.40 -39.71
C THR A 157 8.12 54.62 -40.64
N ARG A 158 6.81 54.92 -40.65
CA ARG A 158 5.83 54.33 -41.58
C ARG A 158 6.23 54.54 -43.04
N HIS A 159 6.64 55.76 -43.41
CA HIS A 159 6.98 56.08 -44.79
C HIS A 159 8.28 55.40 -45.27
N MET A 160 9.28 55.24 -44.39
CA MET A 160 10.49 54.46 -44.68
C MET A 160 10.18 52.96 -44.87
N LEU A 161 9.41 52.37 -43.95
CA LEU A 161 8.98 50.97 -44.03
C LEU A 161 8.17 50.69 -45.29
N TYR A 162 7.21 51.56 -45.61
CA TYR A 162 6.41 51.50 -46.84
C TYR A 162 7.28 51.54 -48.09
N LYS A 163 8.28 52.45 -48.17
CA LYS A 163 9.17 52.53 -49.33
C LYS A 163 10.01 51.26 -49.52
N GLU A 164 10.59 50.70 -48.45
CA GLU A 164 11.37 49.45 -48.54
C GLU A 164 10.50 48.22 -48.83
N ALA A 165 9.27 48.16 -48.30
CA ALA A 165 8.30 47.12 -48.64
C ALA A 165 7.90 47.19 -50.12
N MET A 166 7.58 48.38 -50.63
CA MET A 166 7.28 48.60 -52.06
C MET A 166 8.48 48.27 -52.96
N TYR A 167 9.70 48.65 -52.57
CA TYR A 167 10.91 48.28 -53.33
C TYR A 167 11.14 46.77 -53.36
N THR A 168 10.85 46.08 -52.26
CA THR A 168 10.97 44.62 -52.14
C THR A 168 10.00 43.89 -53.07
N GLY A 169 8.74 44.35 -53.15
CA GLY A 169 7.73 43.82 -54.08
C GLY A 169 8.02 44.13 -55.55
N VAL A 170 8.30 45.39 -55.89
CA VAL A 170 8.57 45.80 -57.29
C VAL A 170 9.84 45.12 -57.84
N HIS A 171 10.93 45.14 -57.07
CA HIS A 171 12.20 44.52 -57.47
C HIS A 171 12.32 43.07 -56.97
N PHE A 172 11.21 42.31 -56.96
CA PHE A 172 11.17 40.91 -56.55
C PHE A 172 12.24 40.08 -57.26
N LEU A 173 13.02 39.34 -56.47
CA LEU A 173 14.27 38.69 -56.86
C LEU A 173 14.07 37.20 -57.12
N GLY A 174 14.67 36.69 -58.20
CA GLY A 174 14.54 35.30 -58.64
C GLY A 174 13.16 34.95 -59.19
N ARG A 175 12.99 33.68 -59.54
CA ARG A 175 11.73 33.09 -59.99
C ARG A 175 10.89 32.64 -58.78
N PRO A 176 9.57 32.91 -58.73
CA PRO A 176 8.63 32.32 -57.77
C PRO A 176 8.68 30.78 -57.74
N THR A 177 8.38 30.19 -56.58
CA THR A 177 8.37 28.74 -56.32
C THR A 177 7.14 28.33 -55.53
N ASP A 178 6.91 27.03 -55.32
CA ASP A 178 5.74 26.55 -54.56
C ASP A 178 5.72 27.01 -53.09
N ARG A 179 6.90 27.38 -52.54
CA ARG A 179 7.04 28.04 -51.21
C ARG A 179 6.61 29.51 -51.25
N PHE A 180 6.65 30.15 -52.42
CA PHE A 180 6.38 31.57 -52.68
C PHE A 180 5.66 31.78 -54.02
N PRO A 181 4.41 31.28 -54.19
CA PRO A 181 3.73 31.23 -55.50
C PRO A 181 3.06 32.56 -55.90
N VAL A 182 3.08 33.56 -55.00
CA VAL A 182 2.43 34.86 -55.17
C VAL A 182 3.13 35.68 -56.25
N ASP A 183 2.35 36.33 -57.11
CA ASP A 183 2.84 37.25 -58.14
C ASP A 183 3.30 38.60 -57.56
N LYS A 184 4.00 39.40 -58.39
CA LYS A 184 4.59 40.68 -57.95
C LYS A 184 3.55 41.78 -57.70
N GLU A 185 2.38 41.69 -58.31
CA GLU A 185 1.34 42.72 -58.25
C GLU A 185 0.49 42.55 -56.99
N SER A 186 0.10 41.31 -56.66
CA SER A 186 -0.56 40.96 -55.39
C SER A 186 0.26 41.36 -54.16
N ILE A 187 1.59 41.17 -54.19
CA ILE A 187 2.48 41.66 -53.12
C ILE A 187 2.41 43.19 -52.98
N CYS A 188 2.40 43.93 -54.10
CA CYS A 188 2.28 45.39 -54.06
C CYS A 188 0.90 45.82 -53.54
N ILE A 189 -0.18 45.18 -53.98
CA ILE A 189 -1.55 45.41 -53.48
C ILE A 189 -1.62 45.21 -51.97
N TYR A 190 -1.04 44.12 -51.45
CA TYR A 190 -0.96 43.87 -50.01
C TYR A 190 -0.20 44.97 -49.26
N VAL A 191 0.95 45.44 -49.78
CA VAL A 191 1.70 46.55 -49.16
C VAL A 191 0.88 47.85 -49.13
N HIS A 192 0.11 48.16 -50.16
CA HIS A 192 -0.76 49.33 -50.14
C HIS A 192 -1.89 49.23 -49.09
N GLU A 193 -2.45 48.04 -48.89
CA GLU A 193 -3.45 47.76 -47.85
C GLU A 193 -2.84 47.87 -46.44
N ALA A 194 -1.76 47.12 -46.18
CA ALA A 194 -1.09 47.00 -44.89
C ALA A 194 -0.45 48.32 -44.38
N PHE A 195 -0.13 49.26 -45.28
CA PHE A 195 0.31 50.60 -44.94
C PHE A 195 -0.77 51.68 -45.06
N SER A 196 -1.96 51.33 -45.57
CA SER A 196 -3.14 52.19 -45.67
C SER A 196 -2.87 53.55 -46.34
N THR A 197 -2.25 53.51 -47.52
CA THR A 197 -1.82 54.70 -48.29
C THR A 197 -2.87 55.16 -49.30
N SER A 198 -2.89 56.46 -49.63
CA SER A 198 -3.80 56.98 -50.66
C SER A 198 -3.35 56.61 -52.08
N SER A 199 -4.27 56.48 -53.04
CA SER A 199 -3.93 56.10 -54.44
C SER A 199 -2.92 57.03 -55.12
N LYS A 200 -2.89 58.32 -54.74
CA LYS A 200 -1.89 59.29 -55.22
C LYS A 200 -0.50 59.07 -54.62
N GLU A 201 -0.44 58.68 -53.35
CA GLU A 201 0.80 58.32 -52.63
C GLU A 201 1.35 56.96 -53.09
N GLN A 202 0.45 56.00 -53.35
CA GLN A 202 0.71 54.75 -54.06
C GLN A 202 1.41 55.01 -55.40
N GLN A 203 0.78 55.77 -56.30
CA GLN A 203 1.35 56.03 -57.62
C GLN A 203 2.71 56.72 -57.53
N ALA A 204 2.83 57.76 -56.69
CA ALA A 204 4.09 58.49 -56.51
C ALA A 204 5.24 57.62 -55.98
N VAL A 205 4.98 56.70 -55.03
CA VAL A 205 6.02 55.79 -54.51
C VAL A 205 6.34 54.66 -55.50
N VAL A 206 5.34 54.14 -56.23
CA VAL A 206 5.55 53.15 -57.30
C VAL A 206 6.42 53.74 -58.41
N ASP A 207 6.12 54.94 -58.89
CA ASP A 207 6.86 55.60 -59.97
C ASP A 207 8.27 56.00 -59.50
N HIS A 208 8.43 56.45 -58.25
CA HIS A 208 9.75 56.68 -57.65
C HIS A 208 10.58 55.38 -57.59
N VAL A 209 10.00 54.27 -57.14
CA VAL A 209 10.67 52.96 -57.03
C VAL A 209 10.99 52.34 -58.40
N LYS A 210 10.17 52.60 -59.43
CA LYS A 210 10.44 52.20 -60.82
C LYS A 210 11.46 53.11 -61.52
N GLY A 211 11.54 54.38 -61.14
CA GLY A 211 12.52 55.36 -61.65
C GLY A 211 13.91 55.26 -61.01
N GLU A 212 14.05 54.55 -59.88
CA GLU A 212 15.35 54.25 -59.28
C GLU A 212 16.14 53.20 -60.08
N LEU A 213 17.47 53.26 -60.01
CA LEU A 213 18.35 52.30 -60.69
C LEU A 213 18.08 50.86 -60.21
N PHE A 214 17.85 49.97 -61.18
CA PHE A 214 17.67 48.53 -60.96
C PHE A 214 18.79 47.95 -60.07
N PRO A 215 18.49 47.08 -59.09
CA PRO A 215 19.48 46.54 -58.16
C PRO A 215 20.63 45.81 -58.86
N MET A 216 21.81 45.80 -58.23
CA MET A 216 22.90 44.89 -58.66
C MET A 216 22.70 43.55 -57.94
N ILE A 217 22.55 42.47 -58.70
CA ILE A 217 22.24 41.14 -58.15
C ILE A 217 23.54 40.38 -57.94
N GLY A 218 23.84 40.03 -56.69
CA GLY A 218 24.89 39.08 -56.34
C GLY A 218 24.41 37.67 -56.61
N VAL A 219 25.05 36.98 -57.56
CA VAL A 219 24.80 35.58 -57.88
C VAL A 219 25.81 34.73 -57.10
N ASN A 220 25.38 34.22 -55.94
CA ASN A 220 26.23 33.43 -55.06
C ASN A 220 26.22 31.96 -55.52
N THR A 221 27.42 31.41 -55.68
CA THR A 221 27.63 30.06 -56.23
C THR A 221 28.55 29.27 -55.30
N LYS A 222 28.00 28.27 -54.59
CA LYS A 222 28.78 27.31 -53.80
C LYS A 222 28.91 26.00 -54.56
N ILE A 223 30.13 25.67 -54.99
CA ILE A 223 30.45 24.39 -55.62
C ILE A 223 30.70 23.38 -54.52
N LEU A 224 29.83 22.37 -54.44
CA LEU A 224 29.88 21.37 -53.37
C LEU A 224 30.78 20.22 -53.80
N LYS A 225 30.38 19.47 -54.82
CA LYS A 225 31.16 18.36 -55.38
C LYS A 225 30.86 18.09 -56.85
N ALA A 226 31.78 17.42 -57.54
CA ALA A 226 31.46 16.65 -58.75
C ALA A 226 31.47 15.14 -58.47
N GLU A 227 30.92 14.36 -59.38
CA GLU A 227 30.85 12.89 -59.31
C GLU A 227 31.08 12.30 -60.70
N GLY A 228 31.83 11.20 -60.79
CA GLY A 228 32.00 10.43 -62.03
C GLY A 228 32.83 11.11 -63.13
N LEU A 229 33.73 12.03 -62.78
CA LEU A 229 34.64 12.66 -63.74
C LEU A 229 35.64 11.63 -64.30
N GLN A 230 35.90 11.71 -65.60
CA GLN A 230 36.94 10.93 -66.29
C GLN A 230 38.07 11.87 -66.73
N SER A 231 39.34 11.41 -66.72
CA SER A 231 40.41 12.17 -67.37
C SER A 231 40.42 11.86 -68.86
N SER A 232 40.69 12.89 -69.65
CA SER A 232 40.89 12.82 -71.10
C SER A 232 42.33 12.45 -71.49
N THR A 233 43.22 12.23 -70.52
CA THR A 233 44.64 11.93 -70.74
C THR A 233 44.87 10.42 -70.90
N PRO A 234 45.41 9.93 -72.04
CA PRO A 234 45.72 8.52 -72.22
C PRO A 234 46.62 7.98 -71.09
N GLY A 235 46.21 6.86 -70.48
CA GLY A 235 46.96 6.19 -69.41
C GLY A 235 46.81 6.77 -67.99
N LYS A 236 46.17 7.93 -67.79
CA LYS A 236 45.87 8.44 -66.43
C LYS A 236 44.45 8.09 -66.02
N ASN A 237 44.30 7.13 -65.10
CA ASN A 237 42.99 6.70 -64.62
C ASN A 237 42.20 7.79 -63.85
N HIS A 238 42.82 8.87 -63.37
CA HIS A 238 42.22 9.87 -62.48
C HIS A 238 42.54 11.32 -62.92
N PRO A 239 41.53 12.21 -63.06
CA PRO A 239 41.74 13.62 -63.43
C PRO A 239 42.23 14.47 -62.24
N ASN A 240 42.69 15.68 -62.53
CA ASN A 240 43.03 16.74 -61.59
C ASN A 240 42.02 17.91 -61.68
N PRO A 241 40.75 17.73 -61.30
CA PRO A 241 39.70 18.69 -61.61
C PRO A 241 39.79 20.00 -60.80
N TYR A 242 39.41 21.09 -61.47
CA TYR A 242 38.99 22.34 -60.88
C TYR A 242 37.75 22.88 -61.60
N CYS A 243 37.09 23.88 -61.01
CA CYS A 243 35.96 24.57 -61.60
C CYS A 243 36.25 26.06 -61.81
N VAL A 244 35.57 26.65 -62.78
CA VAL A 244 35.51 28.08 -63.05
C VAL A 244 34.06 28.53 -62.89
N VAL A 245 33.81 29.61 -62.15
CA VAL A 245 32.49 30.27 -62.06
C VAL A 245 32.59 31.63 -62.70
N ALA A 246 31.77 31.92 -63.71
CA ALA A 246 31.75 33.21 -64.39
C ALA A 246 30.33 33.67 -64.73
N ILE A 247 30.16 34.97 -64.95
CA ILE A 247 28.99 35.50 -65.67
C ILE A 247 29.40 35.83 -67.10
N GLU A 248 28.60 35.30 -68.03
CA GLU A 248 28.72 35.46 -69.47
C GLU A 248 27.66 36.46 -69.96
N THR A 249 28.12 37.43 -70.74
CA THR A 249 27.34 38.52 -71.32
C THR A 249 27.53 38.49 -72.84
N GLU A 250 26.44 38.65 -73.59
CA GLU A 250 26.48 38.67 -75.05
C GLU A 250 27.45 39.77 -75.53
N GLY A 251 28.35 39.41 -76.45
CA GLY A 251 29.41 40.28 -76.97
C GLY A 251 30.74 40.30 -76.18
N SER A 252 30.87 39.59 -75.05
CA SER A 252 32.08 39.66 -74.19
C SER A 252 33.06 38.48 -74.32
N ILE A 253 33.34 38.03 -75.55
CA ILE A 253 34.23 36.88 -75.82
C ILE A 253 35.68 37.34 -76.01
N GLY A 254 36.43 37.49 -74.92
CA GLY A 254 37.89 37.71 -74.96
C GLY A 254 38.51 38.20 -73.66
N LYS A 255 39.59 37.55 -73.22
CA LYS A 255 40.49 37.94 -72.11
C LYS A 255 39.81 38.36 -70.79
N LYS A 256 39.59 37.39 -69.89
CA LYS A 256 39.45 37.62 -68.44
C LYS A 256 40.56 36.85 -67.72
N GLU A 257 41.22 37.48 -66.73
CA GLU A 257 42.20 36.80 -65.87
C GLU A 257 41.50 36.06 -64.72
N TRP A 258 41.97 34.86 -64.38
CA TRP A 258 41.34 34.01 -63.36
C TRP A 258 41.88 34.33 -61.96
N GLN A 259 41.02 34.77 -61.04
CA GLN A 259 41.39 34.88 -59.62
C GLN A 259 41.02 33.62 -58.83
N GLN A 260 41.89 33.21 -57.91
CA GLN A 260 41.73 32.02 -57.05
C GLN A 260 41.09 32.34 -55.69
N SER A 261 40.53 33.53 -55.52
CA SER A 261 40.06 34.06 -54.22
C SER A 261 38.66 33.51 -53.86
N PRO A 262 38.49 32.74 -52.77
CA PRO A 262 37.17 32.47 -52.20
C PRO A 262 36.61 33.74 -51.51
N ILE A 263 35.35 33.68 -51.08
CA ILE A 263 34.57 34.79 -50.47
C ILE A 263 35.20 35.48 -49.23
N SER A 264 36.30 34.98 -48.67
CA SER A 264 36.98 35.48 -47.45
C SER A 264 37.67 36.87 -47.59
N SER A 265 37.20 37.75 -48.49
CA SER A 265 37.80 39.05 -48.80
C SER A 265 36.85 40.26 -48.76
N GLU A 266 35.76 40.19 -47.98
CA GLU A 266 34.88 41.35 -47.66
C GLU A 266 35.69 42.60 -47.26
N ASN A 267 36.83 42.37 -46.62
CA ASN A 267 37.80 43.35 -46.14
C ASN A 267 38.37 44.30 -47.22
N ARG A 268 38.24 44.02 -48.53
CA ARG A 268 38.65 44.96 -49.60
C ARG A 268 37.51 45.89 -50.04
N LEU A 269 36.35 45.32 -50.38
CA LEU A 269 35.18 46.09 -50.85
C LEU A 269 34.67 47.05 -49.77
N SER A 270 34.50 46.57 -48.53
CA SER A 270 34.05 47.38 -47.39
C SER A 270 34.95 48.60 -47.11
N ARG A 271 36.28 48.45 -47.21
CA ARG A 271 37.24 49.54 -47.01
C ARG A 271 37.26 50.56 -48.15
N PHE A 272 36.94 50.16 -49.38
CA PHE A 272 36.84 51.09 -50.50
C PHE A 272 35.53 51.90 -50.45
N LEU A 273 34.40 51.24 -50.17
CA LEU A 273 33.09 51.88 -50.05
C LEU A 273 33.08 53.01 -49.02
N ARG A 274 33.63 52.76 -47.81
CA ARG A 274 33.77 53.78 -46.74
C ARG A 274 34.68 54.97 -47.08
N ARG A 275 35.43 54.94 -48.18
CA ARG A 275 36.26 56.07 -48.65
C ARG A 275 35.63 56.87 -49.80
N SER A 276 34.48 56.44 -50.34
CA SER A 276 33.93 56.96 -51.59
C SER A 276 32.66 57.83 -51.44
N GLU A 277 32.25 58.21 -50.22
CA GLU A 277 30.92 58.83 -50.00
C GLU A 277 30.69 60.15 -50.78
N MET A 278 31.71 61.00 -50.98
CA MET A 278 31.49 62.44 -51.23
C MET A 278 31.40 63.00 -52.67
N LEU A 279 31.88 62.33 -53.74
CA LEU A 279 32.18 63.05 -55.01
C LEU A 279 31.66 62.52 -56.37
N GLN A 280 30.79 61.50 -56.46
CA GLN A 280 30.28 61.02 -57.77
C GLN A 280 28.77 60.70 -57.84
N PRO A 281 28.12 60.82 -59.03
CA PRO A 281 26.73 60.38 -59.27
C PRO A 281 26.50 58.87 -59.10
N PRO A 282 25.28 58.42 -58.74
CA PRO A 282 24.98 57.01 -58.46
C PRO A 282 25.27 56.04 -59.64
N ALA A 283 24.98 56.47 -60.87
CA ALA A 283 25.19 55.64 -62.06
C ALA A 283 26.68 55.35 -62.33
N GLN A 284 27.57 56.33 -62.10
CA GLN A 284 29.02 56.13 -62.24
C GLN A 284 29.56 55.19 -61.16
N ARG A 285 29.10 55.33 -59.90
CA ARG A 285 29.44 54.39 -58.81
C ARG A 285 29.02 52.95 -59.14
N ARG A 286 27.85 52.74 -59.76
CA ARG A 286 27.34 51.42 -60.20
C ARG A 286 28.29 50.73 -61.18
N VAL A 287 28.76 51.47 -62.20
CA VAL A 287 29.72 50.97 -63.20
C VAL A 287 31.09 50.70 -62.57
N GLN A 288 31.56 51.59 -61.69
CA GLN A 288 32.84 51.41 -61.00
C GLN A 288 32.86 50.16 -60.10
N LEU A 289 31.80 49.91 -59.31
CA LEU A 289 31.68 48.66 -58.55
C LEU A 289 31.69 47.42 -59.45
N TYR A 290 30.96 47.45 -60.57
CA TYR A 290 30.87 46.32 -61.49
C TYR A 290 32.23 45.90 -62.05
N SER A 291 33.07 46.87 -62.40
CA SER A 291 34.45 46.65 -62.85
C SER A 291 35.42 46.20 -61.75
N MET A 292 35.10 46.45 -60.48
CA MET A 292 35.95 46.08 -59.32
C MET A 292 35.65 44.69 -58.76
N ILE A 293 34.49 44.11 -59.04
CA ILE A 293 34.12 42.77 -58.56
C ILE A 293 34.50 41.73 -59.63
N PRO A 294 35.30 40.70 -59.30
CA PRO A 294 35.66 39.67 -60.27
C PRO A 294 34.43 38.94 -60.82
N GLN A 295 34.26 38.98 -62.15
CA GLN A 295 33.17 38.29 -62.86
C GLN A 295 33.57 36.87 -63.32
N ALA A 296 34.70 36.37 -62.83
CA ALA A 296 35.24 35.04 -63.07
C ALA A 296 36.15 34.60 -61.90
N HIS A 297 35.88 33.42 -61.34
CA HIS A 297 36.61 32.83 -60.19
C HIS A 297 37.03 31.39 -60.51
N LYS A 298 38.17 30.92 -59.98
CA LYS A 298 38.68 29.54 -60.15
C LYS A 298 38.81 28.83 -58.79
N THR A 299 38.32 27.60 -58.66
CA THR A 299 38.50 26.79 -57.43
C THR A 299 39.94 26.31 -57.25
N ILE A 300 40.25 25.85 -56.04
CA ILE A 300 41.44 25.03 -55.80
C ILE A 300 41.33 23.72 -56.62
N VAL A 301 42.43 23.33 -57.26
CA VAL A 301 42.55 22.07 -58.00
C VAL A 301 42.61 20.89 -57.04
N LYS A 302 41.82 19.84 -57.30
CA LYS A 302 41.85 18.58 -56.55
C LYS A 302 42.68 17.55 -57.34
N PRO A 303 43.83 17.07 -56.83
CA PRO A 303 44.65 16.11 -57.57
C PRO A 303 44.03 14.69 -57.53
N HIS A 304 44.05 14.01 -58.67
CA HIS A 304 43.66 12.60 -58.84
C HIS A 304 42.27 12.19 -58.31
N ASP A 305 41.30 13.10 -58.30
CA ASP A 305 39.97 12.86 -57.74
C ASP A 305 38.87 12.81 -58.82
N LYS A 306 38.12 11.71 -58.89
CA LYS A 306 36.95 11.56 -59.78
C LYS A 306 35.66 12.15 -59.22
N ASN A 307 35.61 12.36 -57.90
CA ASN A 307 34.44 12.80 -57.15
C ASN A 307 34.78 14.02 -56.26
N PRO A 308 35.45 15.05 -56.80
CA PRO A 308 36.06 16.14 -56.03
C PRO A 308 35.06 16.90 -55.19
N VAL A 309 35.34 17.04 -53.89
CA VAL A 309 34.60 17.90 -52.96
C VAL A 309 35.36 19.21 -52.76
N TRP A 310 34.79 20.35 -53.16
CA TRP A 310 35.40 21.67 -53.01
C TRP A 310 34.87 22.44 -51.81
N GLY A 311 33.54 22.50 -51.65
CA GLY A 311 32.87 23.32 -50.63
C GLY A 311 33.02 24.83 -50.80
N GLN A 312 33.66 25.31 -51.88
CA GLN A 312 34.02 26.72 -52.08
C GLN A 312 32.85 27.55 -52.61
N ALA A 313 32.73 28.79 -52.13
CA ALA A 313 31.71 29.73 -52.54
C ALA A 313 32.31 31.01 -53.15
N PHE A 314 31.65 31.49 -54.21
CA PHE A 314 32.01 32.67 -55.00
C PHE A 314 30.79 33.56 -55.21
N GLN A 315 31.02 34.85 -55.46
CA GLN A 315 29.98 35.83 -55.75
C GLN A 315 30.32 36.56 -57.06
N CYS A 316 29.50 36.35 -58.08
CA CYS A 316 29.52 37.12 -59.33
C CYS A 316 28.40 38.16 -59.30
N VAL A 317 28.42 39.16 -60.20
CA VAL A 317 27.40 40.22 -60.23
C VAL A 317 26.67 40.27 -61.56
N SER A 318 25.34 40.18 -61.50
CA SER A 318 24.45 40.45 -62.61
C SER A 318 23.91 41.88 -62.55
N ILE A 319 23.81 42.52 -63.71
CA ILE A 319 23.20 43.84 -63.91
C ILE A 319 22.00 43.74 -64.85
N HIS A 320 21.97 42.74 -65.73
CA HIS A 320 20.91 42.48 -66.70
C HIS A 320 20.44 41.02 -66.58
N PRO A 321 19.72 40.64 -65.50
CA PRO A 321 19.44 39.24 -65.17
C PRO A 321 18.58 38.48 -66.20
N SER A 322 17.98 39.17 -67.17
CA SER A 322 17.30 38.60 -68.34
C SER A 322 18.26 38.04 -69.39
N THR A 323 19.42 38.69 -69.58
CA THR A 323 20.46 38.32 -70.55
C THR A 323 21.63 37.58 -69.92
N ASP A 324 21.98 37.93 -68.68
CA ASP A 324 23.17 37.42 -67.99
C ASP A 324 23.05 35.89 -67.75
N MET A 325 24.07 35.16 -68.20
CA MET A 325 24.20 33.71 -68.02
C MET A 325 25.23 33.41 -66.94
N LEU A 326 24.85 32.66 -65.90
CA LEU A 326 25.82 32.03 -65.01
C LEU A 326 26.41 30.79 -65.71
N ALA A 327 27.73 30.72 -65.78
CA ALA A 327 28.48 29.59 -66.28
C ALA A 327 29.35 28.98 -65.17
N VAL A 328 29.26 27.66 -65.00
CA VAL A 328 30.18 26.87 -64.19
C VAL A 328 30.82 25.80 -65.06
N GLU A 329 32.12 25.94 -65.30
CA GLU A 329 32.90 25.03 -66.16
C GLU A 329 33.81 24.15 -65.31
N VAL A 330 34.00 22.89 -65.71
CA VAL A 330 34.89 21.92 -65.08
C VAL A 330 36.06 21.63 -66.02
N TRP A 331 37.27 21.57 -65.47
CA TRP A 331 38.52 21.49 -66.21
C TRP A 331 39.51 20.55 -65.51
N ASP A 332 40.20 19.71 -66.28
CA ASP A 332 41.29 18.84 -65.83
C ASP A 332 42.64 19.58 -65.96
N ARG A 333 43.44 19.63 -64.90
CA ARG A 333 44.82 20.15 -64.98
C ARG A 333 45.77 19.06 -65.46
N VAL A 334 46.26 19.24 -66.69
CA VAL A 334 47.30 18.40 -67.29
C VAL A 334 48.67 19.06 -67.10
N ASP A 335 49.67 18.24 -66.81
CA ASP A 335 51.09 18.58 -66.74
C ASP A 335 51.71 18.59 -68.15
N ASP A 336 52.49 19.64 -68.46
CA ASP A 336 53.00 19.90 -69.82
C ASP A 336 53.84 18.76 -70.39
N ASP A 337 54.55 18.01 -69.55
CA ASP A 337 55.33 16.83 -69.97
C ASP A 337 54.45 15.62 -70.34
N SER A 338 53.29 15.44 -69.68
CA SER A 338 52.31 14.42 -70.12
C SER A 338 51.57 14.87 -71.37
N LEU A 339 51.32 16.19 -71.53
CA LEU A 339 50.73 16.74 -72.75
C LEU A 339 51.67 16.55 -73.94
N ARG A 340 52.97 16.88 -73.80
CA ARG A 340 54.01 16.61 -74.80
C ARG A 340 54.08 15.13 -75.17
N LYS A 341 54.25 14.23 -74.21
CA LYS A 341 54.29 12.78 -74.47
C LYS A 341 53.05 12.26 -75.20
N SER A 342 51.87 12.83 -74.92
CA SER A 342 50.63 12.47 -75.63
C SER A 342 50.59 13.00 -77.07
N ILE A 343 51.13 14.20 -77.32
CA ILE A 343 51.28 14.78 -78.66
C ILE A 343 52.35 14.03 -79.46
N ASP A 344 53.48 13.65 -78.84
CA ASP A 344 54.54 12.87 -79.47
C ASP A 344 54.05 11.46 -79.82
N ALA A 345 53.28 10.81 -78.93
CA ALA A 345 52.62 9.54 -79.21
C ALA A 345 51.58 9.66 -80.35
N TYR A 346 50.80 10.74 -80.40
CA TYR A 346 49.87 11.02 -81.50
C TYR A 346 50.61 11.23 -82.83
N ASN A 347 51.71 11.98 -82.83
CA ASN A 347 52.56 12.22 -84.01
C ASN A 347 53.27 10.95 -84.49
N ALA A 348 53.63 10.04 -83.58
CA ALA A 348 54.16 8.72 -83.89
C ALA A 348 53.07 7.81 -84.50
N ALA A 349 51.88 7.76 -83.89
CA ALA A 349 50.74 6.97 -84.37
C ALA A 349 50.24 7.44 -85.75
N HIS A 350 50.28 8.75 -86.04
CA HIS A 350 49.92 9.30 -87.36
C HIS A 350 50.84 8.82 -88.51
N ARG A 351 51.97 8.15 -88.23
CA ARG A 351 52.78 7.47 -89.26
C ARG A 351 52.31 6.04 -89.56
N ILE A 352 51.36 5.50 -88.80
CA ILE A 352 50.89 4.11 -88.88
C ILE A 352 49.34 4.06 -88.89
N GLY A 353 48.72 4.82 -89.81
CA GLY A 353 47.39 4.53 -90.39
C GLY A 353 46.12 4.55 -89.52
N GLU A 354 46.21 4.51 -88.20
CA GLU A 354 45.05 4.32 -87.31
C GLU A 354 44.55 5.62 -86.65
N GLY A 355 43.27 5.63 -86.26
CA GLY A 355 42.51 6.83 -85.90
C GLY A 355 43.05 7.59 -84.69
N GLY A 356 43.59 8.80 -84.93
CA GLY A 356 44.11 9.67 -83.87
C GLY A 356 43.04 10.19 -82.90
N ASN A 357 43.40 10.29 -81.62
CA ASN A 357 42.52 10.77 -80.54
C ASN A 357 41.93 12.17 -80.87
N PRO A 358 40.59 12.32 -80.97
CA PRO A 358 39.95 13.55 -81.44
C PRO A 358 40.19 14.76 -80.52
N ILE A 359 40.51 14.54 -79.23
CA ILE A 359 40.81 15.60 -78.27
C ILE A 359 42.13 16.30 -78.63
N ILE A 360 43.12 15.54 -79.12
CA ILE A 360 44.42 16.07 -79.55
C ILE A 360 44.27 16.79 -80.89
N THR A 361 43.56 16.16 -81.85
CA THR A 361 43.22 16.78 -83.15
C THR A 361 42.52 18.13 -82.97
N HIS A 362 41.62 18.25 -81.98
CA HIS A 362 40.89 19.48 -81.66
C HIS A 362 41.73 20.55 -80.92
N LYS A 363 42.74 20.17 -80.11
CA LYS A 363 43.69 21.17 -79.55
C LYS A 363 44.55 21.79 -80.66
N LEU A 364 44.98 21.00 -81.65
CA LEU A 364 45.80 21.47 -82.77
C LEU A 364 45.03 22.42 -83.70
N SER A 365 43.78 22.09 -84.08
CA SER A 365 43.00 22.86 -85.06
C SER A 365 42.58 24.27 -84.60
N ARG A 366 42.61 24.57 -83.30
CA ARG A 366 42.34 25.92 -82.76
C ARG A 366 43.59 26.78 -82.54
N GLY A 367 44.79 26.24 -82.75
CA GLY A 367 46.05 26.93 -82.40
C GLY A 367 46.23 27.17 -80.90
N ASP A 368 45.43 26.53 -80.04
CA ASP A 368 45.34 26.81 -78.60
C ASP A 368 46.42 26.05 -77.79
N VAL A 369 47.62 25.94 -78.38
CA VAL A 369 48.76 25.12 -77.92
C VAL A 369 49.32 25.59 -76.58
N ASN A 370 49.12 26.87 -76.23
CA ASN A 370 49.62 27.50 -75.01
C ASN A 370 48.68 27.36 -73.80
N LYS A 371 47.76 26.36 -73.79
CA LYS A 371 46.90 26.03 -72.64
C LYS A 371 47.04 24.56 -72.25
N SER A 372 47.66 24.32 -71.10
CA SER A 372 47.86 22.99 -70.48
C SER A 372 46.54 22.25 -70.25
N ASP A 373 45.64 22.90 -69.51
CA ASP A 373 44.42 22.33 -68.93
C ASP A 373 43.42 21.88 -70.03
N VAL A 374 42.53 20.93 -69.73
CA VAL A 374 41.55 20.34 -70.66
C VAL A 374 40.12 20.51 -70.13
N PHE A 375 39.17 20.84 -70.99
CA PHE A 375 37.77 21.01 -70.62
C PHE A 375 37.08 19.65 -70.37
N LEU A 376 36.34 19.53 -69.26
CA LEU A 376 35.58 18.33 -68.87
C LEU A 376 34.05 18.52 -69.00
N GLY A 377 33.56 19.75 -69.08
CA GLY A 377 32.14 20.04 -69.28
C GLY A 377 31.67 21.32 -68.59
N LYS A 378 30.45 21.77 -68.90
CA LYS A 378 29.85 23.02 -68.43
C LYS A 378 28.43 22.81 -67.90
N VAL A 379 28.06 23.63 -66.92
CA VAL A 379 26.68 23.82 -66.43
C VAL A 379 26.38 25.30 -66.56
N SER A 380 25.33 25.67 -67.28
CA SER A 380 24.94 27.07 -67.50
C SER A 380 23.47 27.33 -67.18
N LYS A 381 23.15 28.53 -66.68
CA LYS A 381 21.79 28.91 -66.26
C LYS A 381 21.58 30.42 -66.39
N ARG A 382 20.45 30.88 -66.95
CA ARG A 382 20.08 32.31 -66.93
C ARG A 382 19.84 32.76 -65.49
N VAL A 383 20.24 33.98 -65.14
CA VAL A 383 20.08 34.50 -63.77
C VAL A 383 18.60 34.65 -63.39
N ASN A 384 17.71 35.00 -64.33
CA ASN A 384 16.26 35.05 -64.10
C ASN A 384 15.58 33.67 -63.93
N GLU A 385 16.23 32.56 -64.29
CA GLU A 385 15.70 31.21 -64.10
C GLU A 385 16.07 30.59 -62.73
N ILE A 386 16.77 31.34 -61.87
CA ILE A 386 17.15 30.92 -60.53
C ILE A 386 15.97 31.18 -59.56
N PRO A 387 15.48 30.16 -58.84
CA PRO A 387 14.52 30.29 -57.73
C PRO A 387 14.85 31.39 -56.72
N CYS A 388 13.81 32.07 -56.20
CA CYS A 388 13.97 33.13 -55.21
C CYS A 388 14.59 32.65 -53.89
N ASP A 389 14.20 31.47 -53.40
CA ASP A 389 14.76 30.78 -52.23
C ASP A 389 16.13 30.11 -52.49
N GLY A 390 16.64 30.25 -53.71
CA GLY A 390 17.82 29.53 -54.18
C GLY A 390 17.55 28.05 -54.41
N PHE A 391 18.56 27.33 -54.89
CA PHE A 391 18.43 25.88 -55.09
C PHE A 391 19.79 25.18 -54.99
N GLU A 392 19.75 23.91 -54.60
CA GLU A 392 20.88 23.00 -54.67
C GLU A 392 20.54 21.87 -55.65
N LYS A 393 21.31 21.71 -56.72
CA LYS A 393 21.04 20.71 -57.75
C LYS A 393 22.31 20.03 -58.21
N THR A 394 22.18 18.73 -58.41
CA THR A 394 23.13 17.90 -59.15
C THR A 394 22.73 17.95 -60.62
N SER A 395 23.51 18.66 -61.44
CA SER A 395 23.33 18.73 -62.90
C SER A 395 24.32 17.81 -63.59
N HIS A 396 23.94 17.24 -64.74
CA HIS A 396 24.91 16.63 -65.64
C HIS A 396 25.79 17.70 -66.30
N LEU A 397 27.02 17.34 -66.65
CA LEU A 397 27.90 18.19 -67.45
C LEU A 397 27.50 18.10 -68.94
N GLY A 398 27.39 19.25 -69.60
CA GLY A 398 27.21 19.35 -71.06
C GLY A 398 28.47 19.86 -71.77
N GLY A 399 28.52 19.67 -73.09
CA GLY A 399 29.58 20.15 -73.97
C GLY A 399 29.45 21.64 -74.33
N LEU A 400 30.32 22.12 -75.22
CA LEU A 400 30.23 23.47 -75.82
C LEU A 400 29.51 23.45 -77.18
N SER A 401 29.14 22.27 -77.68
CA SER A 401 28.41 22.03 -78.92
C SER A 401 27.77 20.63 -78.91
N GLN A 402 26.75 20.39 -79.74
CA GLN A 402 26.06 19.09 -79.87
C GLN A 402 27.01 17.90 -80.12
N SER A 403 28.15 18.16 -80.78
CA SER A 403 29.21 17.18 -81.04
C SER A 403 30.09 16.84 -79.84
N GLN A 404 30.01 17.61 -78.74
CA GLN A 404 30.80 17.42 -77.52
C GLN A 404 30.00 16.83 -76.36
N ASP A 405 28.66 16.90 -76.38
CA ASP A 405 27.79 16.32 -75.33
C ASP A 405 27.99 14.79 -75.16
N LEU A 406 28.48 14.11 -76.20
CA LEU A 406 28.84 12.68 -76.18
C LEU A 406 30.14 12.36 -75.41
N LEU A 407 30.98 13.37 -75.11
CA LEU A 407 32.30 13.21 -74.48
C LEU A 407 32.35 13.75 -73.04
N THR A 408 31.33 14.48 -72.58
CA THR A 408 31.29 15.06 -71.23
C THR A 408 30.74 14.07 -70.22
N HIS A 409 31.60 13.58 -69.33
CA HIS A 409 31.25 12.58 -68.32
C HIS A 409 31.34 13.14 -66.90
N GLY A 410 30.21 13.07 -66.20
CA GLY A 410 30.10 13.40 -64.78
C GLY A 410 28.87 14.23 -64.43
N LYS A 411 28.70 14.45 -63.12
CA LYS A 411 27.68 15.31 -62.53
C LYS A 411 28.35 16.37 -61.65
N LEU A 412 27.78 17.57 -61.58
CA LEU A 412 28.24 18.66 -60.72
C LEU A 412 27.09 19.10 -59.80
N ARG A 413 27.33 19.08 -58.49
CA ARG A 413 26.40 19.53 -57.45
C ARG A 413 26.78 20.93 -56.99
N VAL A 414 25.89 21.89 -57.28
CA VAL A 414 26.07 23.32 -57.00
C VAL A 414 24.87 23.83 -56.21
N ARG A 415 25.13 24.72 -55.24
CA ARG A 415 24.10 25.51 -54.56
C ARG A 415 24.17 26.97 -55.01
N LEU A 416 23.07 27.50 -55.51
CA LEU A 416 22.92 28.87 -56.00
C LEU A 416 21.91 29.63 -55.15
N TRP A 417 22.20 30.90 -54.86
CA TRP A 417 21.24 31.83 -54.26
C TRP A 417 21.53 33.28 -54.65
N LEU A 418 20.51 34.13 -54.64
CA LEU A 418 20.59 35.52 -55.09
C LEU A 418 20.53 36.49 -53.90
N VAL A 419 21.17 37.66 -54.03
CA VAL A 419 21.06 38.80 -53.09
C VAL A 419 21.11 40.13 -53.85
N HIS A 420 20.65 41.23 -53.26
CA HIS A 420 20.91 42.60 -53.74
C HIS A 420 22.17 43.18 -53.08
N LEU A 421 23.14 43.59 -53.90
CA LEU A 421 24.37 44.28 -53.45
C LEU A 421 24.21 45.81 -53.43
N TYR A 422 23.26 46.31 -54.22
CA TYR A 422 22.84 47.71 -54.29
C TYR A 422 21.31 47.78 -54.23
N ARG A 423 20.76 48.65 -53.36
CA ARG A 423 19.32 49.00 -53.26
C ARG A 423 19.21 50.52 -53.18
N HIS A 424 18.12 51.11 -53.66
CA HIS A 424 17.88 52.57 -53.60
C HIS A 424 19.07 53.43 -54.10
N GLY A 425 19.80 52.96 -55.11
CA GLY A 425 20.99 53.64 -55.65
C GLY A 425 22.21 53.71 -54.72
N LYS A 426 22.23 52.97 -53.60
CA LYS A 426 23.31 52.96 -52.60
C LYS A 426 23.91 51.56 -52.40
N PRO A 427 25.21 51.47 -52.03
CA PRO A 427 25.80 50.21 -51.60
C PRO A 427 25.12 49.75 -50.31
N TYR A 428 24.78 48.46 -50.22
CA TYR A 428 23.98 47.95 -49.11
C TYR A 428 24.74 47.82 -47.77
N VAL A 429 25.97 48.37 -47.71
CA VAL A 429 26.78 48.57 -46.50
C VAL A 429 26.36 49.83 -45.73
N ASP A 430 25.65 50.77 -46.38
CA ASP A 430 25.32 52.10 -45.84
C ASP A 430 23.84 52.33 -45.51
N VAL A 431 22.99 51.32 -45.69
CA VAL A 431 21.56 51.37 -45.35
C VAL A 431 21.35 51.08 -43.86
N VAL A 432 20.20 51.49 -43.32
CA VAL A 432 19.73 51.13 -41.96
C VAL A 432 19.92 49.62 -41.74
N ASP A 433 20.33 49.22 -40.53
CA ASP A 433 20.62 47.83 -40.20
C ASP A 433 19.51 46.91 -40.70
N LYS A 434 19.90 45.97 -41.57
CA LYS A 434 19.05 44.99 -42.24
C LYS A 434 18.16 44.26 -41.24
N ARG A 435 18.73 43.91 -40.08
CA ARG A 435 18.05 43.23 -38.98
C ARG A 435 16.98 44.13 -38.38
N THR A 436 17.30 45.39 -38.06
CA THR A 436 16.34 46.37 -37.53
C THR A 436 15.19 46.63 -38.50
N MET A 437 15.47 46.82 -39.80
CA MET A 437 14.42 47.06 -40.79
C MET A 437 13.47 45.87 -40.91
N LEU A 438 13.99 44.64 -40.93
CA LEU A 438 13.16 43.43 -40.97
C LEU A 438 12.37 43.21 -39.66
N VAL A 439 12.94 43.52 -38.49
CA VAL A 439 12.21 43.53 -37.20
C VAL A 439 11.03 44.52 -37.26
N CYS A 440 11.24 45.73 -37.77
CA CYS A 440 10.18 46.73 -37.89
C CYS A 440 9.12 46.37 -38.94
N LEU A 441 9.48 45.68 -40.03
CA LEU A 441 8.51 45.14 -40.99
C LEU A 441 7.65 44.02 -40.40
N TRP A 442 8.26 43.10 -39.62
CA TRP A 442 7.54 42.06 -38.90
C TRP A 442 6.57 42.65 -37.85
N ASP A 443 7.04 43.58 -37.01
CA ASP A 443 6.22 44.27 -35.99
C ASP A 443 5.05 45.05 -36.62
N TRP A 444 5.27 45.71 -37.76
CA TRP A 444 4.22 46.41 -38.50
C TRP A 444 3.17 45.46 -39.08
N ILE A 445 3.59 44.39 -39.76
CA ILE A 445 2.69 43.44 -40.44
C ILE A 445 1.87 42.62 -39.43
N LEU A 446 2.49 42.12 -38.35
CA LEU A 446 1.77 41.45 -37.27
C LEU A 446 0.81 42.41 -36.54
N SER A 447 1.20 43.68 -36.36
CA SER A 447 0.30 44.72 -35.82
C SER A 447 -0.86 45.07 -36.76
N PHE A 448 -0.69 44.95 -38.07
CA PHE A 448 -1.75 45.16 -39.06
C PHE A 448 -2.72 43.97 -39.07
N GLU A 449 -2.24 42.74 -39.23
CA GLU A 449 -3.10 41.55 -39.27
C GLU A 449 -3.86 41.33 -37.95
N LYS A 450 -3.24 41.59 -36.78
CA LYS A 450 -3.95 41.54 -35.50
C LYS A 450 -5.04 42.62 -35.36
N LYS A 451 -4.93 43.76 -36.06
CA LYS A 451 -6.01 44.76 -36.14
C LYS A 451 -7.09 44.38 -37.16
N ARG A 452 -6.70 43.78 -38.29
CA ARG A 452 -7.59 43.29 -39.35
C ARG A 452 -8.52 42.19 -38.85
N ASN A 453 -7.94 41.21 -38.14
CA ASN A 453 -8.58 39.95 -37.78
C ASN A 453 -9.01 39.88 -36.30
N GLY A 454 -8.65 40.89 -35.50
CA GLY A 454 -9.08 41.04 -34.10
C GLY A 454 -8.39 40.07 -33.13
N SER A 455 -9.04 39.86 -31.97
CA SER A 455 -8.52 38.99 -30.91
C SER A 455 -8.65 37.48 -31.19
N ALA A 456 -9.40 37.09 -32.22
CA ALA A 456 -9.64 35.69 -32.62
C ALA A 456 -8.69 35.22 -33.74
N TRP A 457 -7.66 36.00 -34.08
CA TRP A 457 -6.69 35.64 -35.12
C TRP A 457 -5.78 34.50 -34.68
N ASP A 458 -5.68 33.47 -35.52
CA ASP A 458 -4.89 32.26 -35.29
C ASP A 458 -3.36 32.41 -35.52
N GLY A 459 -2.90 33.66 -35.69
CA GLY A 459 -1.49 33.98 -35.93
C GLY A 459 -0.97 33.62 -37.33
N LYS A 460 -1.77 33.06 -38.24
CA LYS A 460 -1.32 32.77 -39.61
C LYS A 460 -1.33 34.04 -40.44
N LEU A 461 -0.17 34.37 -41.02
CA LEU A 461 -0.04 35.47 -41.98
C LEU A 461 -0.61 35.08 -43.35
N PRO A 462 -1.16 36.04 -44.12
CA PRO A 462 -1.42 35.89 -45.54
C PRO A 462 -0.17 35.47 -46.34
N GLN A 463 -0.38 34.91 -47.53
CA GLN A 463 0.72 34.39 -48.35
C GLN A 463 1.57 35.53 -48.94
N GLU A 464 0.92 36.65 -49.24
CA GLU A 464 1.50 37.92 -49.72
C GLU A 464 2.40 38.52 -48.65
N ALA A 465 1.89 38.61 -47.42
CA ALA A 465 2.61 39.10 -46.23
C ALA A 465 3.85 38.26 -45.93
N SER A 466 3.69 36.93 -45.96
CA SER A 466 4.77 35.98 -45.77
C SER A 466 5.81 36.10 -46.88
N CYS A 467 5.38 36.14 -48.14
CA CYS A 467 6.25 36.26 -49.31
C CYS A 467 7.07 37.56 -49.27
N LEU A 468 6.46 38.69 -48.91
CA LEU A 468 7.13 39.98 -48.73
C LEU A 468 8.27 39.92 -47.69
N LEU A 469 8.00 39.35 -46.51
CA LEU A 469 8.97 39.27 -45.40
C LEU A 469 10.15 38.34 -45.74
N TYR A 470 9.87 37.16 -46.30
CA TYR A 470 10.91 36.25 -46.79
C TYR A 470 11.70 36.85 -47.95
N GLN A 471 11.05 37.54 -48.90
CA GLN A 471 11.72 38.19 -50.02
C GLN A 471 12.60 39.38 -49.56
N TYR A 472 12.21 40.10 -48.50
CA TYR A 472 13.11 41.06 -47.86
C TYR A 472 14.36 40.36 -47.33
N ALA A 473 14.21 39.27 -46.56
CA ALA A 473 15.35 38.53 -46.01
C ALA A 473 16.30 38.00 -47.12
N LEU A 474 15.74 37.39 -48.17
CA LEU A 474 16.49 36.87 -49.33
C LEU A 474 17.24 37.99 -50.06
N GLN A 475 16.56 39.05 -50.48
CA GLN A 475 17.18 40.19 -51.17
C GLN A 475 18.27 40.88 -50.34
N THR A 476 18.19 40.84 -49.02
CA THR A 476 19.14 41.54 -48.12
C THR A 476 20.29 40.66 -47.65
N GLY A 477 20.23 39.36 -47.93
CA GLY A 477 21.23 38.36 -47.51
C GLY A 477 21.14 37.99 -46.03
N ILE A 478 19.95 38.10 -45.42
CA ILE A 478 19.68 37.64 -44.06
C ILE A 478 19.49 36.11 -44.09
N SER A 479 20.19 35.39 -43.20
CA SER A 479 20.12 33.92 -43.10
C SER A 479 18.72 33.44 -42.65
N GLU A 480 18.35 32.21 -43.00
CA GLU A 480 17.12 31.56 -42.48
C GLU A 480 17.09 31.53 -40.94
N GLU A 481 18.24 31.34 -40.27
CA GLU A 481 18.37 31.43 -38.80
C GLU A 481 17.97 32.80 -38.25
N THR A 482 18.67 33.85 -38.69
CA THR A 482 18.36 35.25 -38.32
C THR A 482 16.92 35.62 -38.65
N HIS A 483 16.33 35.11 -39.74
CA HIS A 483 14.94 35.37 -40.07
C HIS A 483 13.97 34.69 -39.08
N SER A 484 14.17 33.41 -38.74
CA SER A 484 13.32 32.72 -37.76
C SER A 484 13.50 33.26 -36.32
N TYR A 485 14.69 33.76 -35.94
CA TYR A 485 14.85 34.52 -34.69
C TYR A 485 14.01 35.81 -34.70
N ILE A 486 14.09 36.64 -35.74
CA ILE A 486 13.31 37.88 -35.86
C ILE A 486 11.81 37.58 -35.83
N ARG A 487 11.38 36.54 -36.56
CA ARG A 487 9.99 36.06 -36.58
C ARG A 487 9.53 35.72 -35.16
N TRP A 488 10.26 34.88 -34.43
CA TRP A 488 9.92 34.53 -33.05
C TRP A 488 9.89 35.75 -32.12
N GLU A 489 10.90 36.63 -32.22
CA GLU A 489 11.00 37.86 -31.42
C GLU A 489 9.83 38.82 -31.67
N ALA A 490 9.29 38.86 -32.89
CA ALA A 490 8.10 39.65 -33.21
C ALA A 490 6.81 38.97 -32.71
N TYR A 491 6.59 37.68 -33.03
CA TYR A 491 5.42 36.92 -32.59
C TYR A 491 5.24 36.94 -31.05
N SER A 492 6.32 36.73 -30.30
CA SER A 492 6.29 36.75 -28.82
C SER A 492 5.88 38.11 -28.22
N LYS A 493 6.16 39.23 -28.90
CA LYS A 493 5.77 40.58 -28.42
C LYS A 493 4.29 40.90 -28.60
N HIS A 494 3.60 40.26 -29.56
CA HIS A 494 2.22 40.64 -29.90
C HIS A 494 1.13 39.99 -29.02
N LYS A 495 1.49 39.15 -28.04
CA LYS A 495 0.56 38.45 -27.13
C LYS A 495 -0.59 37.77 -27.88
N LEU A 496 -0.25 36.74 -28.66
CA LEU A 496 -1.20 35.88 -29.36
C LEU A 496 -1.63 34.70 -28.46
N ASP A 497 -2.71 34.02 -28.81
CA ASP A 497 -3.06 32.75 -28.16
C ASP A 497 -1.99 31.68 -28.48
N ILE A 498 -1.92 30.66 -27.63
CA ILE A 498 -0.92 29.59 -27.64
C ILE A 498 -0.81 28.92 -29.01
N ASP A 499 -1.94 28.65 -29.68
CA ASP A 499 -1.98 28.04 -31.02
C ASP A 499 -1.26 28.90 -32.08
N GLY A 500 -1.31 30.24 -31.95
CA GLY A 500 -0.67 31.19 -32.87
C GLY A 500 0.85 31.32 -32.70
N LEU A 501 1.40 30.74 -31.62
CA LEU A 501 2.84 30.73 -31.32
C LEU A 501 3.52 29.39 -31.66
N ASP A 502 2.74 28.32 -31.80
CA ASP A 502 3.21 26.97 -32.11
C ASP A 502 4.00 26.90 -33.45
N ALA A 503 3.45 27.47 -34.53
CA ALA A 503 4.09 27.43 -35.84
C ALA A 503 5.40 28.25 -35.93
N PRO A 504 5.49 29.49 -35.40
CA PRO A 504 6.76 30.21 -35.24
C PRO A 504 7.80 29.44 -34.41
N LEU A 505 7.37 28.80 -33.32
CA LEU A 505 8.29 28.11 -32.41
C LEU A 505 8.81 26.79 -33.01
N LYS A 506 7.98 26.04 -33.75
CA LYS A 506 8.39 24.85 -34.51
C LYS A 506 9.36 25.19 -35.65
N ASP A 507 9.13 26.30 -36.35
CA ASP A 507 10.04 26.82 -37.39
C ASP A 507 11.44 27.12 -36.81
N LEU A 508 11.48 27.91 -35.73
CA LEU A 508 12.71 28.16 -34.96
C LEU A 508 13.38 26.86 -34.50
N GLY A 509 12.61 25.93 -33.94
CA GLY A 509 13.11 24.64 -33.45
C GLY A 509 13.66 23.72 -34.54
N GLY A 510 13.15 23.80 -35.77
CA GLY A 510 13.66 23.07 -36.93
C GLY A 510 14.91 23.71 -37.53
N VAL A 511 15.00 25.04 -37.53
CA VAL A 511 16.18 25.76 -38.00
C VAL A 511 17.37 25.58 -37.04
N LEU A 512 17.14 25.64 -35.72
CA LEU A 512 18.15 25.29 -34.70
C LEU A 512 18.68 23.85 -34.83
N GLN A 513 17.85 22.91 -35.29
CA GLN A 513 18.28 21.53 -35.52
C GLN A 513 19.23 21.41 -36.72
N LYS A 514 19.08 22.24 -37.77
CA LYS A 514 20.04 22.32 -38.88
C LYS A 514 21.41 22.79 -38.38
N ARG A 515 21.44 23.79 -37.48
CA ARG A 515 22.67 24.42 -36.96
C ARG A 515 23.62 23.45 -36.25
N LYS A 516 23.11 22.40 -35.58
CA LYS A 516 23.95 21.34 -34.96
C LYS A 516 24.69 20.45 -35.97
N SER A 517 24.45 20.58 -37.29
CA SER A 517 25.18 19.84 -38.35
C SER A 517 26.32 20.64 -39.02
N SER A 518 26.60 21.86 -38.54
CA SER A 518 27.71 22.70 -38.98
C SER A 518 28.68 22.99 -37.84
N ASP A 519 29.99 22.77 -38.06
CA ASP A 519 31.05 22.85 -37.05
C ASP A 519 31.34 24.26 -36.46
N ASP A 520 30.63 25.30 -36.90
CA ASP A 520 30.86 26.70 -36.48
C ASP A 520 30.36 26.98 -35.04
N LYS A 521 31.11 26.46 -34.06
CA LYS A 521 30.97 26.77 -32.62
C LYS A 521 31.51 28.17 -32.29
N LEU A 522 30.71 29.20 -32.58
CA LEU A 522 30.81 30.48 -31.87
C LEU A 522 29.87 30.50 -30.66
N GLY A 523 30.21 31.33 -29.66
CA GLY A 523 29.53 31.39 -28.37
C GLY A 523 28.13 32.01 -28.40
N ILE A 524 27.57 32.21 -27.21
CA ILE A 524 26.22 32.77 -26.96
C ILE A 524 26.11 34.13 -27.66
N ASP A 525 25.19 34.22 -28.64
CA ASP A 525 24.83 35.45 -29.34
C ASP A 525 23.65 36.15 -28.64
N ASP A 526 23.53 37.46 -28.80
CA ASP A 526 22.42 38.26 -28.25
C ASP A 526 21.04 37.75 -28.73
N SER A 527 20.99 37.07 -29.89
CA SER A 527 19.77 36.39 -30.36
C SER A 527 19.31 35.25 -29.42
N GLN A 528 20.24 34.43 -28.90
CA GLN A 528 19.91 33.34 -27.97
C GLN A 528 19.33 33.92 -26.68
N LEU A 529 19.99 34.93 -26.10
CA LEU A 529 19.54 35.57 -24.86
C LEU A 529 18.15 36.22 -25.03
N SER A 530 17.84 36.78 -26.21
CA SER A 530 16.51 37.30 -26.56
C SER A 530 15.45 36.19 -26.65
N VAL A 531 15.77 35.06 -27.29
CA VAL A 531 14.87 33.90 -27.38
C VAL A 531 14.58 33.30 -26.00
N GLU A 532 15.61 33.05 -25.18
CA GLU A 532 15.43 32.46 -23.85
C GLU A 532 14.57 33.35 -22.93
N ASN A 533 14.80 34.68 -22.94
CA ASN A 533 13.98 35.62 -22.19
C ASN A 533 12.53 35.70 -22.69
N SER A 534 12.29 35.67 -24.01
CA SER A 534 10.93 35.72 -24.56
C SER A 534 10.12 34.44 -24.29
N ILE A 535 10.77 33.27 -24.25
CA ILE A 535 10.14 32.01 -23.83
C ILE A 535 9.79 32.06 -22.33
N LEU A 536 10.66 32.58 -21.47
CA LEU A 536 10.37 32.74 -20.04
C LEU A 536 9.15 33.66 -19.79
N ILE A 537 9.01 34.75 -20.55
CA ILE A 537 7.84 35.65 -20.46
C ILE A 537 6.55 34.94 -20.90
N LEU A 538 6.56 34.20 -22.01
CA LEU A 538 5.41 33.42 -22.47
C LEU A 538 4.98 32.35 -21.44
N MET A 539 5.96 31.70 -20.82
CA MET A 539 5.73 30.70 -19.79
C MET A 539 5.02 31.29 -18.57
N ASP A 540 5.50 32.43 -18.05
CA ASP A 540 4.92 33.10 -16.86
C ASP A 540 3.57 33.78 -17.14
N GLU A 541 3.40 34.45 -18.28
CA GLU A 541 2.17 35.19 -18.60
C GLU A 541 1.03 34.33 -19.16
N SER A 542 1.29 33.15 -19.73
CA SER A 542 0.26 32.39 -20.47
C SER A 542 0.20 30.89 -20.19
N ILE A 543 1.34 30.21 -20.06
CA ILE A 543 1.36 28.73 -19.93
C ILE A 543 1.17 28.30 -18.47
N PHE A 544 1.99 28.81 -17.54
CA PHE A 544 1.89 28.45 -16.12
C PHE A 544 0.59 28.90 -15.42
N PRO A 545 -0.08 30.01 -15.79
CA PRO A 545 -1.40 30.35 -15.24
C PRO A 545 -2.48 29.29 -15.55
N ILE A 546 -2.44 28.67 -16.73
CA ILE A 546 -3.35 27.57 -17.13
C ILE A 546 -2.98 26.30 -16.38
N ILE A 547 -1.69 25.92 -16.35
CA ILE A 547 -1.22 24.72 -15.66
C ILE A 547 -1.49 24.79 -14.14
N ARG A 548 -1.32 25.96 -13.51
CA ARG A 548 -1.69 26.20 -12.09
C ARG A 548 -3.19 26.09 -11.82
N ASN A 549 -4.04 26.28 -12.84
CA ASN A 549 -5.49 26.18 -12.72
C ASN A 549 -6.07 24.92 -13.41
N HIS A 550 -5.26 23.92 -13.77
CA HIS A 550 -5.72 22.75 -14.54
C HIS A 550 -6.91 21.99 -13.92
N LEU A 551 -7.07 22.02 -12.59
CA LEU A 551 -8.23 21.46 -11.88
C LEU A 551 -9.55 22.24 -12.06
N LYS A 552 -9.52 23.39 -12.75
CA LYS A 552 -10.65 24.31 -12.99
C LYS A 552 -10.82 24.66 -14.48
N GLU A 553 -9.73 24.67 -15.25
CA GLU A 553 -9.73 24.95 -16.69
C GLU A 553 -10.31 23.79 -17.53
N THR A 554 -10.61 24.04 -18.81
CA THR A 554 -11.04 22.96 -19.70
C THR A 554 -9.86 22.09 -20.14
N GLU A 555 -10.10 20.79 -20.31
CA GLU A 555 -9.11 19.81 -20.78
C GLU A 555 -8.42 20.27 -22.08
N GLY A 556 -9.19 20.84 -23.02
CA GLY A 556 -8.64 21.39 -24.26
C GLY A 556 -7.63 22.54 -24.07
N GLN A 557 -7.80 23.38 -23.04
CA GLN A 557 -6.83 24.44 -22.70
C GLN A 557 -5.59 23.87 -22.00
N VAL A 558 -5.75 22.90 -21.09
CA VAL A 558 -4.63 22.24 -20.40
C VAL A 558 -3.77 21.46 -21.42
N SER A 559 -4.40 20.67 -22.28
CA SER A 559 -3.75 19.96 -23.38
C SER A 559 -2.99 20.88 -24.35
N LYS A 560 -3.48 22.12 -24.59
CA LYS A 560 -2.74 23.14 -25.35
C LYS A 560 -1.51 23.64 -24.59
N ALA A 561 -1.69 24.01 -23.32
CA ALA A 561 -0.61 24.54 -22.48
C ALA A 561 0.53 23.53 -22.28
N LEU A 562 0.22 22.24 -22.10
CA LEU A 562 1.21 21.17 -21.98
C LEU A 562 2.02 20.98 -23.28
N LYS A 563 1.36 20.95 -24.44
CA LYS A 563 2.03 20.89 -25.75
C LYS A 563 2.92 22.10 -25.99
N ALA A 564 2.48 23.30 -25.61
CA ALA A 564 3.25 24.52 -25.74
C ALA A 564 4.47 24.57 -24.80
N TYR A 565 4.30 24.12 -23.53
CA TYR A 565 5.42 23.92 -22.61
C TYR A 565 6.46 22.99 -23.24
N LYS A 566 6.02 21.84 -23.78
CA LYS A 566 6.92 20.84 -24.37
C LYS A 566 7.65 21.36 -25.60
N ASN A 567 6.94 22.00 -26.52
CA ASN A 567 7.56 22.60 -27.71
C ASN A 567 8.62 23.64 -27.31
N CYS A 568 8.38 24.43 -26.25
CA CYS A 568 9.37 25.37 -25.71
C CYS A 568 10.58 24.66 -25.08
N GLU A 569 10.37 23.58 -24.32
CA GLU A 569 11.46 22.74 -23.79
C GLU A 569 12.33 22.14 -24.92
N ASP A 570 11.69 21.64 -25.99
CA ASP A 570 12.33 21.06 -27.18
C ASP A 570 13.00 22.12 -28.08
N VAL A 571 12.81 23.41 -27.79
CA VAL A 571 13.59 24.52 -28.38
C VAL A 571 14.74 24.93 -27.46
N LEU A 572 14.50 25.06 -26.16
CA LEU A 572 15.54 25.44 -25.18
C LEU A 572 16.65 24.38 -25.09
N SER A 573 16.32 23.10 -25.10
CA SER A 573 17.26 21.97 -25.12
C SER A 573 18.16 21.88 -26.36
N LYS A 574 17.91 22.69 -27.40
CA LYS A 574 18.80 22.80 -28.58
C LYS A 574 19.95 23.79 -28.36
N TYR A 575 19.85 24.69 -27.38
CA TYR A 575 20.92 25.58 -26.98
C TYR A 575 21.77 24.94 -25.87
N GLU A 576 23.10 24.91 -26.04
CA GLU A 576 24.04 24.40 -25.05
C GLU A 576 25.13 25.45 -24.77
N PRO A 577 25.18 26.04 -23.56
CA PRO A 577 24.20 25.95 -22.47
C PRO A 577 22.96 26.84 -22.69
N SER A 578 21.80 26.39 -22.21
CA SER A 578 20.61 27.21 -21.95
C SER A 578 20.51 27.50 -20.44
N PHE A 579 20.16 28.73 -20.08
CA PHE A 579 19.85 29.10 -18.69
C PHE A 579 18.34 29.03 -18.38
N ALA A 580 17.48 29.17 -19.40
CA ALA A 580 16.04 29.08 -19.23
C ALA A 580 15.54 27.65 -19.01
N LEU A 581 16.22 26.62 -19.54
CA LEU A 581 15.77 25.22 -19.46
C LEU A 581 15.60 24.71 -18.00
N PRO A 582 16.55 24.90 -17.07
CA PRO A 582 16.32 24.55 -15.65
C PRO A 582 15.23 25.41 -15.00
N VAL A 583 15.11 26.68 -15.39
CA VAL A 583 14.14 27.63 -14.82
C VAL A 583 12.71 27.25 -15.18
N ILE A 584 12.42 26.87 -16.43
CA ILE A 584 11.06 26.44 -16.82
C ILE A 584 10.63 25.15 -16.11
N ARG A 585 11.57 24.22 -15.87
CA ARG A 585 11.30 22.97 -15.13
C ARG A 585 10.96 23.24 -13.66
N GLY A 586 11.73 24.10 -13.00
CA GLY A 586 11.45 24.52 -11.61
C GLY A 586 10.18 25.36 -11.48
N LEU A 587 9.83 26.17 -12.49
CA LEU A 587 8.57 26.92 -12.51
C LEU A 587 7.35 26.01 -12.75
N LEU A 588 7.47 24.95 -13.55
CA LEU A 588 6.42 23.94 -13.72
C LEU A 588 6.11 23.24 -12.38
N GLU A 589 7.13 22.75 -11.68
CA GLU A 589 6.97 22.17 -10.33
C GLU A 589 6.29 23.15 -9.38
N LYS A 590 6.77 24.41 -9.35
CA LYS A 590 6.19 25.46 -8.50
C LYS A 590 4.72 25.76 -8.85
N ALA A 591 4.35 25.76 -10.11
CA ALA A 591 2.96 25.96 -10.55
C ALA A 591 2.05 24.81 -10.09
N LEU A 592 2.53 23.58 -10.14
CA LEU A 592 1.82 22.40 -9.62
C LEU A 592 1.67 22.44 -8.09
N ARG A 593 2.74 22.71 -7.34
CA ARG A 593 2.68 22.86 -5.88
C ARG A 593 1.68 23.93 -5.44
N LEU A 594 1.69 25.10 -6.09
CA LEU A 594 0.70 26.15 -5.83
C LEU A 594 -0.73 25.72 -6.15
N CYS A 595 -0.95 24.96 -7.23
CA CYS A 595 -2.26 24.41 -7.58
C CYS A 595 -2.85 23.56 -6.44
N PHE A 596 -2.08 22.60 -5.92
CA PHE A 596 -2.55 21.69 -4.88
C PHE A 596 -2.73 22.37 -3.53
N LEU A 597 -1.83 23.32 -3.18
CA LEU A 597 -1.96 24.17 -2.00
C LEU A 597 -3.24 25.02 -2.02
N GLU A 598 -3.50 25.72 -3.12
CA GLU A 598 -4.69 26.57 -3.27
C GLU A 598 -5.99 25.75 -3.37
N TRP A 599 -5.93 24.57 -4.00
CA TRP A 599 -7.06 23.63 -4.03
C TRP A 599 -7.39 23.12 -2.64
N TYR A 600 -6.40 22.71 -1.84
CA TYR A 600 -6.63 22.19 -0.48
C TYR A 600 -7.20 23.28 0.43
N GLN A 601 -6.62 24.49 0.40
CA GLN A 601 -7.11 25.63 1.18
C GLN A 601 -8.55 26.00 0.80
N ALA A 602 -8.90 25.98 -0.49
CA ALA A 602 -10.26 26.23 -0.95
C ALA A 602 -11.25 25.12 -0.50
N THR A 603 -10.87 23.86 -0.65
CA THR A 603 -11.68 22.69 -0.22
C THR A 603 -11.92 22.72 1.29
N TYR A 604 -10.87 22.95 2.09
CA TYR A 604 -10.98 23.09 3.54
C TYR A 604 -11.90 24.26 3.92
N ALA A 605 -11.72 25.45 3.31
CA ALA A 605 -12.57 26.62 3.59
C ALA A 605 -14.06 26.37 3.25
N LEU A 606 -14.35 25.68 2.16
CA LEU A 606 -15.72 25.29 1.77
C LEU A 606 -16.33 24.30 2.79
N ARG A 607 -15.55 23.30 3.24
CA ARG A 607 -16.00 22.33 4.27
C ARG A 607 -16.23 23.03 5.62
N VAL A 608 -15.37 23.96 6.04
CA VAL A 608 -15.58 24.80 7.24
C VAL A 608 -16.88 25.60 7.17
N GLN A 609 -17.20 26.21 6.03
CA GLN A 609 -18.43 27.01 5.86
C GLN A 609 -19.71 26.18 5.92
N SER A 610 -19.65 24.86 5.70
CA SER A 610 -20.82 23.97 5.77
C SER A 610 -21.22 23.60 7.21
N VAL A 611 -20.29 23.69 8.18
CA VAL A 611 -20.48 23.24 9.56
C VAL A 611 -21.17 24.31 10.40
N ARG A 612 -22.42 24.06 10.80
CA ARG A 612 -23.27 25.00 11.56
C ARG A 612 -23.12 24.92 13.09
N SER A 613 -22.48 23.88 13.63
CA SER A 613 -22.32 23.66 15.07
C SER A 613 -20.91 23.21 15.41
N VAL A 614 -20.38 23.68 16.54
CA VAL A 614 -19.02 23.39 17.02
C VAL A 614 -19.02 22.22 18.00
N ASP A 615 -19.68 21.12 17.61
CA ASP A 615 -19.61 19.85 18.33
C ASP A 615 -18.35 19.05 17.91
N GLU A 616 -17.82 18.21 18.80
CA GLU A 616 -16.62 17.43 18.53
C GLU A 616 -16.83 16.38 17.42
N CYS A 617 -17.99 15.72 17.35
CA CYS A 617 -18.28 14.78 16.26
C CYS A 617 -18.33 15.50 14.91
N GLN A 618 -18.98 16.67 14.86
CA GLN A 618 -19.09 17.43 13.61
C GLN A 618 -17.74 18.05 13.19
N ARG A 619 -16.89 18.45 14.17
CA ARG A 619 -15.51 18.85 13.90
C ARG A 619 -14.70 17.71 13.29
N VAL A 620 -14.80 16.48 13.79
CA VAL A 620 -14.08 15.34 13.19
C VAL A 620 -14.58 15.04 11.78
N LYS A 621 -15.91 15.04 11.56
CA LYS A 621 -16.52 14.80 10.24
C LYS A 621 -16.02 15.76 9.15
N LEU A 622 -15.68 17.00 9.50
CA LEU A 622 -15.07 17.94 8.56
C LEU A 622 -13.73 17.43 8.00
N TYR A 623 -12.87 16.86 8.85
CA TYR A 623 -11.58 16.33 8.39
C TYR A 623 -11.77 14.99 7.65
N VAL A 624 -12.80 14.19 8.00
CA VAL A 624 -13.20 13.01 7.23
C VAL A 624 -13.63 13.41 5.80
N ASP A 625 -14.43 14.46 5.67
CA ASP A 625 -14.81 15.03 4.37
C ASP A 625 -13.59 15.51 3.57
N VAL A 626 -12.65 16.23 4.22
CA VAL A 626 -11.43 16.74 3.57
C VAL A 626 -10.52 15.62 3.09
N ILE A 627 -10.18 14.62 3.92
CA ILE A 627 -9.34 13.48 3.48
C ILE A 627 -10.04 12.64 2.40
N THR A 628 -11.38 12.55 2.45
CA THR A 628 -12.18 11.89 1.42
C THR A 628 -12.12 12.64 0.08
N ASP A 629 -12.12 13.97 0.08
CA ASP A 629 -11.94 14.77 -1.13
C ASP A 629 -10.49 14.74 -1.64
N VAL A 630 -9.49 14.70 -0.74
CA VAL A 630 -8.07 14.50 -1.09
C VAL A 630 -7.86 13.15 -1.79
N ASN A 631 -8.42 12.06 -1.27
CA ASN A 631 -8.32 10.73 -1.89
C ASN A 631 -9.00 10.67 -3.28
N LYS A 632 -10.11 11.40 -3.47
CA LYS A 632 -10.71 11.58 -4.81
C LYS A 632 -9.76 12.33 -5.75
N LEU A 633 -9.17 13.44 -5.32
CA LEU A 633 -8.21 14.20 -6.12
C LEU A 633 -7.01 13.34 -6.51
N LEU A 634 -6.43 12.62 -5.55
CA LEU A 634 -5.29 11.72 -5.78
C LEU A 634 -5.64 10.65 -6.83
N THR A 635 -6.82 10.03 -6.72
CA THR A 635 -7.34 9.07 -7.71
C THR A 635 -7.52 9.67 -9.11
N ILE A 636 -8.02 10.91 -9.20
CA ILE A 636 -8.20 11.64 -10.47
C ILE A 636 -6.85 12.03 -11.07
N GLY A 637 -5.91 12.49 -10.25
CA GLY A 637 -4.56 12.85 -10.66
C GLY A 637 -3.79 11.65 -11.23
N MET A 638 -3.85 10.50 -10.55
CA MET A 638 -3.28 9.23 -11.02
C MET A 638 -3.90 8.77 -12.35
N LYS A 639 -5.24 8.75 -12.46
CA LYS A 639 -5.94 8.09 -13.59
C LYS A 639 -6.14 8.97 -14.83
N ARG A 640 -6.08 10.30 -14.69
CA ARG A 640 -6.31 11.26 -15.79
C ARG A 640 -5.11 12.15 -16.04
N TRP A 641 -4.75 12.98 -15.06
CA TRP A 641 -3.79 14.06 -15.27
C TRP A 641 -2.35 13.57 -15.44
N HIS A 642 -1.90 12.57 -14.67
CA HIS A 642 -0.56 12.02 -14.82
C HIS A 642 -0.30 11.43 -16.22
N PRO A 643 -1.20 10.59 -16.80
CA PRO A 643 -1.14 10.22 -18.21
C PRO A 643 -1.09 11.41 -19.19
N GLU A 644 -1.87 12.48 -18.95
CA GLU A 644 -1.88 13.65 -19.84
C GLU A 644 -0.58 14.45 -19.78
N PHE A 645 -0.04 14.71 -18.58
CA PHE A 645 1.26 15.35 -18.37
C PHE A 645 2.42 14.50 -18.92
N TRP A 646 2.35 13.18 -18.79
CA TRP A 646 3.30 12.25 -19.38
C TRP A 646 3.25 12.29 -20.92
N MET A 647 2.08 12.07 -21.52
CA MET A 647 1.93 12.00 -22.99
C MET A 647 2.19 13.33 -23.70
N LEU A 648 1.84 14.47 -23.09
CA LEU A 648 1.93 15.78 -23.74
C LEU A 648 3.15 16.61 -23.35
N ALA A 649 3.72 16.37 -22.17
CA ALA A 649 4.86 17.12 -21.64
C ALA A 649 6.05 16.28 -21.22
N GLN A 650 5.99 14.94 -21.33
CA GLN A 650 7.04 14.01 -20.87
C GLN A 650 7.38 14.20 -19.37
N TYR A 651 6.39 14.60 -18.57
CA TYR A 651 6.59 15.02 -17.18
C TYR A 651 6.10 13.95 -16.18
N GLU A 652 7.01 13.07 -15.78
CA GLU A 652 6.75 11.94 -14.86
C GLU A 652 6.34 12.40 -13.45
N SER A 653 6.97 13.47 -12.94
CA SER A 653 6.90 13.87 -11.52
C SER A 653 5.55 14.42 -11.03
N TYR A 654 4.51 14.48 -11.88
CA TYR A 654 3.19 15.04 -11.53
C TYR A 654 2.60 14.42 -10.25
N THR A 655 2.50 13.09 -10.18
CA THR A 655 1.87 12.39 -9.03
C THR A 655 2.73 12.46 -7.77
N PRO A 656 4.07 12.26 -7.82
CA PRO A 656 4.95 12.55 -6.69
C PRO A 656 4.80 13.97 -6.11
N ILE A 657 4.73 15.01 -6.96
CA ILE A 657 4.57 16.41 -6.50
C ILE A 657 3.19 16.64 -5.88
N MET A 658 2.13 16.09 -6.49
CA MET A 658 0.78 16.13 -5.93
C MET A 658 0.73 15.45 -4.55
N TYR A 659 1.35 14.29 -4.40
CA TYR A 659 1.37 13.55 -3.15
C TYR A 659 2.16 14.30 -2.06
N ASP A 660 3.39 14.70 -2.34
CA ASP A 660 4.27 15.43 -1.41
C ASP A 660 3.61 16.73 -0.88
N GLU A 661 2.96 17.51 -1.75
CA GLU A 661 2.31 18.75 -1.31
C GLU A 661 1.03 18.49 -0.49
N LEU A 662 0.19 17.53 -0.90
CA LEU A 662 -1.01 17.14 -0.14
C LEU A 662 -0.63 16.51 1.22
N GLN A 663 0.42 15.68 1.27
CA GLN A 663 0.90 15.00 2.47
C GLN A 663 1.26 16.00 3.59
N LYS A 664 1.90 17.13 3.26
CA LYS A 664 2.28 18.18 4.23
C LYS A 664 1.05 18.78 4.93
N MET A 665 0.00 19.06 4.18
CA MET A 665 -1.22 19.68 4.68
C MET A 665 -2.07 18.67 5.48
N VAL A 666 -2.25 17.47 4.93
CA VAL A 666 -2.93 16.34 5.59
C VAL A 666 -2.26 15.96 6.91
N ASN A 667 -0.93 15.89 6.96
CA ASN A 667 -0.16 15.65 8.17
C ASN A 667 -0.48 16.70 9.26
N HIS A 668 -0.31 17.99 8.95
CA HIS A 668 -0.53 19.06 9.91
C HIS A 668 -1.97 19.05 10.49
N ASP A 669 -2.97 18.90 9.62
CA ASP A 669 -4.37 18.91 10.02
C ASP A 669 -4.76 17.69 10.87
N ILE A 670 -4.25 16.50 10.53
CA ILE A 670 -4.50 15.27 11.31
C ILE A 670 -3.76 15.30 12.64
N GLU A 671 -2.49 15.72 12.68
CA GLU A 671 -1.76 15.89 13.94
C GLU A 671 -2.48 16.90 14.84
N MET A 672 -2.92 18.04 14.30
CA MET A 672 -3.63 19.08 15.04
C MET A 672 -4.98 18.59 15.58
N ILE A 673 -5.82 17.90 14.80
CA ILE A 673 -7.09 17.39 15.32
C ILE A 673 -6.85 16.31 16.38
N CYS A 674 -5.96 15.35 16.11
CA CYS A 674 -5.63 14.29 17.06
C CYS A 674 -5.09 14.87 18.36
N TRP A 675 -4.11 15.77 18.31
CA TRP A 675 -3.57 16.42 19.51
C TRP A 675 -4.62 17.25 20.27
N SER A 676 -5.48 18.00 19.55
CA SER A 676 -6.54 18.80 20.19
C SER A 676 -7.54 17.96 20.98
N LEU A 677 -7.87 16.76 20.47
CA LEU A 677 -8.73 15.78 21.12
C LEU A 677 -7.99 15.05 22.24
N LEU A 678 -6.79 14.51 21.98
CA LEU A 678 -5.98 13.75 22.92
C LEU A 678 -5.57 14.54 24.17
N ARG A 679 -5.47 15.86 24.05
CA ARG A 679 -5.30 16.79 25.19
C ARG A 679 -6.42 16.67 26.24
N HIS A 680 -7.59 16.15 25.85
CA HIS A 680 -8.71 15.83 26.76
C HIS A 680 -8.78 14.34 27.17
N TYR A 681 -8.11 13.43 26.44
CA TYR A 681 -8.16 11.99 26.66
C TYR A 681 -7.00 11.40 27.49
N ASN A 682 -5.86 12.09 27.63
CA ASN A 682 -4.72 11.60 28.43
C ASN A 682 -5.00 11.41 29.95
N ASP A 683 -6.20 11.74 30.44
CA ASP A 683 -6.66 11.33 31.77
C ASP A 683 -7.52 10.06 31.69
N ASN A 684 -6.93 8.92 32.08
CA ASN A 684 -7.59 7.61 32.14
C ASN A 684 -8.91 7.59 32.91
N LYS A 685 -9.15 8.53 33.84
CA LYS A 685 -10.44 8.66 34.53
C LYS A 685 -11.54 9.20 33.62
N ARG A 686 -11.20 10.12 32.71
CA ARG A 686 -12.14 10.72 31.76
C ARG A 686 -12.47 9.79 30.60
N LEU A 687 -11.49 9.02 30.12
CA LEU A 687 -11.70 7.89 29.18
C LEU A 687 -12.77 6.92 29.71
N ARG A 688 -12.59 6.40 30.92
CA ARG A 688 -13.58 5.53 31.58
C ARG A 688 -14.92 6.23 31.76
N LYS A 689 -14.93 7.51 32.15
CA LYS A 689 -16.19 8.27 32.32
C LYS A 689 -16.99 8.35 31.01
N MET A 690 -16.35 8.62 29.86
CA MET A 690 -17.04 8.79 28.57
C MET A 690 -17.70 7.50 28.05
N LEU A 691 -17.21 6.33 28.45
CA LEU A 691 -17.88 5.04 28.19
C LEU A 691 -19.16 4.86 29.05
N THR A 692 -19.32 5.65 30.11
CA THR A 692 -20.41 5.56 31.12
C THR A 692 -21.29 6.82 31.23
N ASP A 693 -21.03 7.87 30.44
CA ASP A 693 -21.68 9.18 30.61
C ASP A 693 -23.03 9.29 29.88
N ARG A 694 -23.87 10.26 30.29
CA ARG A 694 -25.22 10.44 29.72
C ARG A 694 -25.22 10.79 28.22
N ASN A 695 -24.15 11.40 27.72
CA ASN A 695 -23.99 11.81 26.32
C ASN A 695 -23.37 10.70 25.44
N ARG A 696 -23.49 9.42 25.82
CA ARG A 696 -22.82 8.28 25.15
C ARG A 696 -23.01 8.22 23.62
N LYS A 697 -24.15 8.66 23.08
CA LYS A 697 -24.40 8.72 21.62
C LYS A 697 -23.53 9.76 20.87
N GLU A 698 -23.18 10.86 21.52
CA GLU A 698 -22.29 11.90 20.96
C GLU A 698 -20.83 11.41 21.01
N ASN A 699 -20.46 10.71 22.08
CA ASN A 699 -19.17 10.03 22.20
C ASN A 699 -19.02 8.96 21.10
N GLU A 700 -20.05 8.14 20.87
CA GLU A 700 -20.12 7.13 19.81
C GLU A 700 -20.00 7.74 18.40
N CYS A 701 -20.72 8.84 18.14
CA CYS A 701 -20.60 9.62 16.90
C CYS A 701 -19.14 10.04 16.65
N THR A 702 -18.50 10.62 17.67
CA THR A 702 -17.12 11.12 17.59
C THR A 702 -16.12 9.99 17.39
N ILE A 703 -16.29 8.87 18.11
CA ILE A 703 -15.50 7.63 17.98
C ILE A 703 -15.58 7.07 16.56
N SER A 704 -16.79 6.97 16.00
CA SER A 704 -17.03 6.48 14.65
C SER A 704 -16.41 7.39 13.59
N ALA A 705 -16.55 8.72 13.75
CA ALA A 705 -15.93 9.69 12.86
C ALA A 705 -14.38 9.62 12.89
N LEU A 706 -13.78 9.34 14.06
CA LEU A 706 -12.34 9.17 14.19
C LEU A 706 -11.83 7.89 13.52
N PHE A 707 -12.59 6.80 13.54
CA PHE A 707 -12.26 5.59 12.78
C PHE A 707 -12.32 5.84 11.27
N SER A 708 -13.33 6.56 10.79
CA SER A 708 -13.42 7.00 9.40
C SER A 708 -12.26 7.92 8.99
N LEU A 709 -11.76 8.76 9.90
CA LEU A 709 -10.57 9.59 9.66
C LEU A 709 -9.31 8.73 9.53
N TYR A 710 -9.13 7.75 10.41
CA TYR A 710 -8.02 6.79 10.32
C TYR A 710 -8.04 6.02 9.00
N ALA A 711 -9.19 5.44 8.62
CA ALA A 711 -9.33 4.70 7.36
C ALA A 711 -9.08 5.58 6.12
N GLY A 712 -9.57 6.83 6.12
CA GLY A 712 -9.27 7.79 5.06
C GLY A 712 -7.78 8.16 4.98
N THR A 713 -7.10 8.25 6.13
CA THR A 713 -5.65 8.49 6.22
C THR A 713 -4.87 7.28 5.71
N GLN A 714 -5.31 6.07 6.06
CA GLN A 714 -4.72 4.81 5.65
C GLN A 714 -4.78 4.64 4.12
N THR A 715 -5.93 4.88 3.48
CA THR A 715 -6.04 4.88 2.01
C THR A 715 -5.12 5.91 1.35
N PHE A 716 -4.89 7.08 1.98
CA PHE A 716 -3.94 8.07 1.48
C PHE A 716 -2.48 7.58 1.60
N VAL A 717 -2.12 6.87 2.67
CA VAL A 717 -0.78 6.29 2.85
C VAL A 717 -0.57 5.06 1.96
N GLU A 718 -1.56 4.19 1.79
CA GLU A 718 -1.52 3.03 0.87
C GLU A 718 -1.28 3.46 -0.58
N ALA A 719 -1.85 4.59 -1.00
CA ALA A 719 -1.60 5.19 -2.30
C ALA A 719 -0.13 5.57 -2.51
N GLN A 720 0.65 5.87 -1.46
CA GLN A 720 2.08 6.15 -1.55
C GLN A 720 2.85 4.98 -2.18
N HIS A 721 2.55 3.75 -1.75
CA HIS A 721 3.20 2.56 -2.31
C HIS A 721 2.93 2.38 -3.80
N GLN A 722 1.75 2.79 -4.30
CA GLN A 722 1.39 2.73 -5.72
C GLN A 722 2.05 3.84 -6.57
N ILE A 723 2.56 4.91 -5.95
CA ILE A 723 3.22 6.03 -6.63
C ILE A 723 4.72 5.79 -6.79
N PHE A 724 5.35 5.16 -5.79
CA PHE A 724 6.81 5.05 -5.68
C PHE A 724 7.36 3.63 -5.93
N THR A 725 6.52 2.68 -6.36
CA THR A 725 6.97 1.35 -6.83
C THR A 725 8.00 1.47 -7.94
N GLY A 726 9.23 1.07 -7.67
CA GLY A 726 10.35 1.06 -8.63
C GLY A 726 11.38 2.18 -8.46
N VAL A 727 11.21 3.09 -7.48
CA VAL A 727 12.21 4.12 -7.15
C VAL A 727 13.13 3.60 -6.04
N GLU A 728 14.39 3.28 -6.37
CA GLU A 728 15.35 2.70 -5.42
C GLU A 728 15.68 3.63 -4.25
N GLU A 729 15.76 4.93 -4.49
CA GLU A 729 15.82 5.97 -3.46
C GLU A 729 14.43 6.55 -3.20
N SER A 730 13.67 5.92 -2.30
CA SER A 730 12.46 6.55 -1.75
C SER A 730 12.87 7.85 -1.02
N PRO A 731 12.39 9.04 -1.43
CA PRO A 731 12.68 10.27 -0.70
C PRO A 731 12.09 10.24 0.71
N GLN A 732 12.59 11.10 1.60
CA GLN A 732 12.21 11.17 3.02
C GLN A 732 10.79 11.72 3.25
N TYR A 733 9.77 11.05 2.70
CA TYR A 733 8.35 11.32 2.87
C TYR A 733 7.81 10.79 4.20
N ASP A 734 8.61 10.89 5.28
CA ASP A 734 8.35 10.36 6.62
C ASP A 734 7.15 11.00 7.33
N ASN A 735 6.64 12.12 6.80
CA ASN A 735 5.57 12.95 7.37
C ASN A 735 4.31 12.17 7.82
N LEU A 736 3.96 11.06 7.14
CA LEU A 736 2.85 10.18 7.55
C LEU A 736 3.29 8.77 7.99
N ALA A 737 4.57 8.41 7.95
CA ALA A 737 5.05 7.05 8.24
C ALA A 737 4.66 6.55 9.65
N ASN A 738 4.37 7.48 10.57
CA ASN A 738 4.00 7.19 11.96
C ASN A 738 2.53 7.54 12.30
N TYR A 739 1.64 7.75 11.32
CA TYR A 739 0.28 8.27 11.55
C TYR A 739 -0.53 7.48 12.61
N HIS A 740 -0.39 6.15 12.61
CA HIS A 740 -1.00 5.25 13.58
C HIS A 740 -0.71 5.64 15.05
N LYS A 741 0.45 6.23 15.35
CA LYS A 741 0.83 6.64 16.72
C LYS A 741 -0.05 7.76 17.27
N TRP A 742 -0.64 8.60 16.40
CA TRP A 742 -1.66 9.57 16.81
C TRP A 742 -3.00 8.90 17.14
N PHE A 743 -3.36 7.81 16.44
CA PHE A 743 -4.60 7.08 16.68
C PHE A 743 -4.50 6.05 17.82
N ARG A 744 -3.30 5.69 18.27
CA ARG A 744 -3.08 4.67 19.32
C ARG A 744 -3.91 4.86 20.61
N PRO A 745 -4.11 6.07 21.17
CA PRO A 745 -4.97 6.22 22.36
C PRO A 745 -6.47 6.17 22.01
N ILE A 746 -6.83 6.43 20.74
CA ILE A 746 -8.20 6.37 20.22
C ILE A 746 -8.60 4.91 19.94
N LEU A 747 -7.65 4.06 19.53
CA LEU A 747 -7.84 2.61 19.40
C LEU A 747 -8.34 1.97 20.71
N VAL A 748 -7.83 2.42 21.86
CA VAL A 748 -8.32 1.97 23.19
C VAL A 748 -9.80 2.34 23.41
N LEU A 749 -10.26 3.48 22.90
CA LEU A 749 -11.68 3.86 22.93
C LEU A 749 -12.52 3.03 21.96
N TRP A 750 -12.03 2.74 20.75
CA TRP A 750 -12.74 1.89 19.79
C TRP A 750 -12.95 0.49 20.35
N LEU A 751 -11.88 -0.13 20.85
CA LEU A 751 -11.90 -1.43 21.51
C LEU A 751 -12.82 -1.44 22.73
N GLY A 752 -12.71 -0.44 23.62
CA GLY A 752 -13.59 -0.32 24.79
C GLY A 752 -15.07 -0.12 24.44
N PHE A 753 -15.38 0.63 23.37
CA PHE A 753 -16.76 0.82 22.93
C PHE A 753 -17.33 -0.42 22.23
N ALA A 754 -16.51 -1.15 21.47
CA ALA A 754 -16.88 -2.41 20.82
C ALA A 754 -17.34 -3.46 21.86
N VAL A 755 -16.62 -3.61 22.98
CA VAL A 755 -17.01 -4.51 24.09
C VAL A 755 -18.42 -4.18 24.61
N ILE A 756 -18.65 -2.91 24.97
CA ILE A 756 -19.92 -2.49 25.57
C ILE A 756 -21.07 -2.64 24.57
N ARG A 757 -20.88 -2.21 23.32
CA ARG A 757 -21.91 -2.30 22.28
C ARG A 757 -22.22 -3.76 21.91
N GLY A 758 -21.22 -4.62 21.80
CA GLY A 758 -21.44 -6.05 21.56
C GLY A 758 -22.18 -6.73 22.72
N SER A 759 -21.75 -6.50 23.96
CA SER A 759 -22.43 -7.02 25.16
C SER A 759 -23.91 -6.61 25.25
N GLU A 760 -24.22 -5.36 24.87
CA GLU A 760 -25.60 -4.86 24.80
C GLU A 760 -26.41 -5.47 23.66
N ILE A 761 -25.81 -5.65 22.47
CA ILE A 761 -26.49 -6.33 21.35
C ILE A 761 -26.81 -7.78 21.74
N ILE A 762 -25.84 -8.51 22.29
CA ILE A 762 -25.97 -9.92 22.72
C ILE A 762 -27.03 -10.06 23.81
N THR A 763 -26.95 -9.27 24.88
CA THR A 763 -27.97 -9.26 25.95
C THR A 763 -29.35 -8.93 25.39
N ARG A 764 -29.44 -7.98 24.44
CA ARG A 764 -30.70 -7.56 23.85
C ARG A 764 -31.30 -8.58 22.88
N CYS A 765 -30.50 -9.23 22.03
CA CYS A 765 -31.02 -10.24 21.11
C CYS A 765 -31.48 -11.48 21.89
N VAL A 766 -30.73 -11.95 22.91
CA VAL A 766 -31.17 -13.04 23.79
C VAL A 766 -32.49 -12.70 24.49
N ASN A 767 -32.65 -11.48 25.01
CA ASN A 767 -33.89 -11.07 25.67
C ASN A 767 -35.08 -10.99 24.70
N ILE A 768 -34.91 -10.40 23.51
CA ILE A 768 -35.96 -10.23 22.50
C ILE A 768 -36.33 -11.54 21.80
N ASP A 769 -35.43 -12.53 21.74
CA ASP A 769 -35.62 -13.81 21.06
C ASP A 769 -36.75 -14.66 21.68
N THR A 770 -37.95 -14.43 21.19
CA THR A 770 -39.12 -15.30 21.40
C THR A 770 -39.06 -16.42 20.38
N VAL A 771 -38.70 -17.64 20.81
CA VAL A 771 -38.67 -18.82 19.95
C VAL A 771 -40.10 -19.17 19.52
N SER A 772 -40.51 -18.69 18.34
CA SER A 772 -41.83 -18.88 17.75
C SER A 772 -41.87 -20.09 16.82
N MET A 773 -43.06 -20.65 16.61
CA MET A 773 -43.25 -21.88 15.83
C MET A 773 -43.16 -21.67 14.31
N ASP A 774 -42.94 -20.45 13.83
CA ASP A 774 -43.09 -20.11 12.41
C ASP A 774 -41.89 -20.51 11.55
N ASN A 775 -40.75 -20.85 12.17
CA ASN A 775 -39.47 -21.05 11.48
C ASN A 775 -38.92 -22.49 11.64
N ILE A 776 -39.81 -23.47 11.44
CA ILE A 776 -39.66 -24.92 11.70
C ILE A 776 -38.43 -25.57 11.01
N HIS A 777 -37.81 -24.90 10.04
CA HIS A 777 -36.66 -25.40 9.29
C HIS A 777 -35.29 -24.88 9.78
N ALA A 778 -35.25 -23.98 10.77
CA ALA A 778 -34.01 -23.49 11.37
C ALA A 778 -33.78 -24.14 12.74
N GLN A 779 -32.71 -24.92 12.89
CA GLN A 779 -32.30 -25.51 14.16
C GLN A 779 -31.74 -24.49 15.18
N THR A 780 -31.54 -23.24 14.75
CA THR A 780 -31.01 -22.11 15.52
C THR A 780 -31.94 -20.89 15.42
N SER A 781 -32.05 -20.09 16.47
CA SER A 781 -32.82 -18.84 16.47
C SER A 781 -31.99 -17.61 16.09
N THR A 782 -32.67 -16.47 15.91
CA THR A 782 -32.03 -15.22 15.48
C THR A 782 -30.97 -14.70 16.44
N SER A 783 -31.10 -14.92 17.76
CA SER A 783 -30.10 -14.44 18.72
C SER A 783 -28.72 -15.10 18.58
N ALA A 784 -28.66 -16.35 18.12
CA ALA A 784 -27.41 -17.04 17.81
C ALA A 784 -26.77 -16.46 16.54
N LEU A 785 -27.56 -16.23 15.50
CA LEU A 785 -27.13 -15.59 14.25
C LEU A 785 -26.63 -14.15 14.49
N ASP A 786 -27.36 -13.35 15.26
CA ASP A 786 -26.97 -11.99 15.65
C ASP A 786 -25.67 -11.98 16.46
N THR A 787 -25.49 -12.93 17.37
CA THR A 787 -24.27 -13.04 18.21
C THR A 787 -23.06 -13.47 17.38
N ALA A 788 -23.21 -14.47 16.51
CA ALA A 788 -22.18 -14.84 15.55
C ALA A 788 -21.85 -13.66 14.62
N ALA A 789 -22.84 -12.88 14.18
CA ALA A 789 -22.60 -11.68 13.36
C ALA A 789 -21.86 -10.57 14.12
N VAL A 790 -22.05 -10.41 15.44
CA VAL A 790 -21.25 -9.50 16.28
C VAL A 790 -19.79 -9.98 16.39
N ILE A 791 -19.57 -11.29 16.50
CA ILE A 791 -18.24 -11.90 16.53
C ILE A 791 -17.51 -11.68 15.19
N HIS A 792 -18.14 -12.01 14.05
CA HIS A 792 -17.55 -11.76 12.71
C HIS A 792 -17.33 -10.26 12.42
N GLN A 793 -18.13 -9.36 13.02
CA GLN A 793 -17.87 -7.91 12.92
C GLN A 793 -16.55 -7.49 13.61
N LEU A 794 -16.07 -8.22 14.62
CA LEU A 794 -14.75 -7.98 15.22
C LEU A 794 -13.61 -8.49 14.32
N VAL A 795 -13.82 -9.60 13.60
CA VAL A 795 -12.91 -10.07 12.54
C VAL A 795 -12.82 -9.03 11.42
N GLN A 796 -13.95 -8.55 10.90
CA GLN A 796 -13.97 -7.49 9.88
C GLN A 796 -13.42 -6.14 10.38
N PHE A 797 -13.50 -5.84 11.68
CA PHE A 797 -12.83 -4.69 12.28
C PHE A 797 -11.31 -4.87 12.27
N TRP A 798 -10.82 -6.06 12.61
CA TRP A 798 -9.38 -6.40 12.51
C TRP A 798 -8.86 -6.27 11.07
N GLU A 799 -9.55 -6.87 10.10
CA GLU A 799 -9.22 -6.79 8.67
C GLU A 799 -9.21 -5.35 8.12
N ARG A 800 -10.00 -4.44 8.70
CA ARG A 800 -10.06 -3.02 8.30
C ARG A 800 -9.13 -2.12 9.12
N LEU A 801 -8.60 -2.59 10.23
CA LEU A 801 -7.66 -1.82 11.04
C LEU A 801 -6.28 -1.81 10.37
N MET A 802 -5.83 -2.95 9.83
CA MET A 802 -4.58 -3.11 9.08
C MET A 802 -3.41 -2.34 9.73
N TRP A 803 -3.25 -2.56 11.04
CA TRP A 803 -2.38 -1.73 11.88
C TRP A 803 -0.90 -1.98 11.53
N PRO A 804 -0.11 -0.93 11.25
CA PRO A 804 1.22 -1.10 10.66
C PRO A 804 2.32 -1.46 11.67
N ASP A 805 2.09 -1.27 12.97
CA ASP A 805 3.04 -1.68 14.00
C ASP A 805 2.82 -3.16 14.38
N VAL A 806 3.67 -4.01 13.81
CA VAL A 806 3.63 -5.47 14.00
C VAL A 806 3.71 -5.87 15.48
N CYS A 807 4.41 -5.10 16.33
CA CYS A 807 4.51 -5.39 17.77
C CYS A 807 3.19 -5.13 18.49
N GLU A 808 2.41 -4.16 18.03
CA GLU A 808 1.09 -3.84 18.60
C GLU A 808 0.00 -4.78 18.08
N ASN A 809 0.16 -5.33 16.88
CA ASN A 809 -0.79 -6.26 16.25
C ASN A 809 -1.15 -7.45 17.16
N TYR A 810 -0.17 -8.09 17.81
CA TYR A 810 -0.47 -9.16 18.77
C TYR A 810 -1.34 -8.69 19.94
N VAL A 811 -1.08 -7.51 20.50
CA VAL A 811 -1.82 -6.99 21.66
C VAL A 811 -3.28 -6.72 21.29
N ILE A 812 -3.51 -6.23 20.06
CA ILE A 812 -4.84 -5.98 19.51
C ILE A 812 -5.57 -7.31 19.25
N ILE A 813 -4.91 -8.29 18.62
CA ILE A 813 -5.48 -9.61 18.34
C ILE A 813 -5.84 -10.35 19.63
N HIS A 814 -4.95 -10.35 20.64
CA HIS A 814 -5.20 -10.98 21.93
C HIS A 814 -6.43 -10.39 22.60
N PHE A 815 -6.54 -9.06 22.65
CA PHE A 815 -7.70 -8.38 23.19
C PHE A 815 -8.98 -8.72 22.40
N LEU A 816 -8.93 -8.71 21.06
CA LEU A 816 -10.11 -9.05 20.24
C LEU A 816 -10.55 -10.50 20.46
N ILE A 817 -9.62 -11.45 20.59
CA ILE A 817 -9.91 -12.85 20.91
C ILE A 817 -10.49 -12.98 22.32
N GLU A 818 -9.93 -12.31 23.34
CA GLU A 818 -10.51 -12.25 24.69
C GLU A 818 -11.95 -11.72 24.67
N VAL A 819 -12.26 -10.74 23.81
CA VAL A 819 -13.60 -10.17 23.67
C VAL A 819 -14.57 -11.10 22.93
N MET A 820 -14.15 -11.75 21.85
CA MET A 820 -14.98 -12.73 21.14
C MET A 820 -15.28 -13.95 22.02
N CYS A 821 -14.28 -14.44 22.75
CA CYS A 821 -14.43 -15.47 23.77
C CYS A 821 -15.40 -15.05 24.89
N TYR A 822 -15.24 -13.84 25.44
CA TYR A 822 -16.17 -13.29 26.44
C TYR A 822 -17.60 -13.17 25.90
N PHE A 823 -17.79 -12.79 24.64
CA PHE A 823 -19.11 -12.74 23.99
C PHE A 823 -19.76 -14.13 23.85
N THR A 824 -18.98 -15.17 23.55
CA THR A 824 -19.46 -16.57 23.52
C THR A 824 -19.93 -17.02 24.92
N VAL A 825 -19.15 -16.76 25.98
CA VAL A 825 -19.57 -17.08 27.37
C VAL A 825 -20.81 -16.29 27.77
N LEU A 826 -20.81 -14.97 27.53
CA LEU A 826 -21.92 -14.05 27.85
C LEU A 826 -23.23 -14.48 27.18
N TYR A 827 -23.18 -15.01 25.96
CA TYR A 827 -24.35 -15.55 25.27
C TYR A 827 -24.91 -16.79 25.98
N ALA A 828 -24.05 -17.73 26.35
CA ALA A 828 -24.43 -18.94 27.08
C ALA A 828 -24.99 -18.60 28.47
N GLU A 829 -24.34 -17.72 29.23
CA GLU A 829 -24.83 -17.19 30.52
C GLU A 829 -26.23 -16.59 30.39
N ARG A 830 -26.42 -15.67 29.41
CA ARG A 830 -27.71 -15.02 29.18
C ARG A 830 -28.79 -15.98 28.71
N LYS A 831 -28.44 -17.08 28.03
CA LYS A 831 -29.38 -18.13 27.64
C LYS A 831 -29.81 -19.00 28.82
N LEU A 832 -28.91 -19.33 29.73
CA LEU A 832 -29.26 -19.99 31.00
C LEU A 832 -30.13 -19.07 31.87
N GLU A 833 -29.70 -17.83 32.11
CA GLU A 833 -30.43 -16.80 32.89
C GLU A 833 -31.87 -16.61 32.35
N LYS A 834 -32.06 -16.64 31.01
CA LYS A 834 -33.39 -16.55 30.41
C LYS A 834 -34.25 -17.79 30.64
N LEU A 835 -33.69 -19.00 30.57
CA LEU A 835 -34.44 -20.25 30.87
C LEU A 835 -34.86 -20.31 32.35
N GLU A 836 -34.01 -19.82 33.26
CA GLU A 836 -34.34 -19.69 34.68
C GLU A 836 -35.44 -18.65 34.92
N LEU A 837 -35.34 -17.46 34.30
CA LEU A 837 -36.36 -16.40 34.40
C LEU A 837 -37.71 -16.75 33.75
N GLU A 838 -37.71 -17.65 32.75
CA GLU A 838 -38.94 -18.21 32.15
C GLU A 838 -39.53 -19.38 32.97
N GLY A 839 -38.95 -19.73 34.12
CA GLY A 839 -39.45 -20.78 35.02
C GLY A 839 -39.27 -22.21 34.48
N TYR A 840 -38.38 -22.41 33.50
CA TYR A 840 -38.30 -23.67 32.75
C TYR A 840 -37.91 -24.89 33.63
N PHE A 841 -37.25 -24.63 34.76
CA PHE A 841 -36.81 -25.65 35.70
C PHE A 841 -37.77 -25.87 36.90
N ASP A 842 -38.90 -25.15 36.96
CA ASP A 842 -39.88 -25.26 38.05
C ASP A 842 -40.70 -26.56 37.99
N THR A 843 -40.94 -27.16 39.16
CA THR A 843 -41.46 -28.53 39.30
C THR A 843 -42.98 -28.61 39.41
N ILE A 844 -43.70 -28.00 38.46
CA ILE A 844 -45.17 -27.86 38.53
C ILE A 844 -45.90 -29.04 37.86
N ASP A 845 -45.60 -29.34 36.59
CA ASP A 845 -46.31 -30.37 35.78
C ASP A 845 -45.39 -31.49 35.26
N GLN A 846 -45.96 -32.50 34.59
CA GLN A 846 -45.25 -33.49 33.78
C GLN A 846 -44.30 -32.78 32.80
N PHE A 847 -43.06 -33.27 32.70
CA PHE A 847 -42.04 -32.65 31.85
C PHE A 847 -41.74 -33.52 30.63
N ASP A 848 -42.11 -32.98 29.46
CA ASP A 848 -41.65 -33.43 28.15
C ASP A 848 -40.75 -32.36 27.53
N ILE A 849 -39.71 -32.81 26.82
CA ILE A 849 -38.70 -31.96 26.22
C ILE A 849 -39.31 -31.13 25.10
N SER A 850 -39.13 -29.82 25.17
CA SER A 850 -39.68 -28.88 24.19
C SER A 850 -38.67 -28.55 23.08
N GLU A 851 -39.17 -28.28 21.87
CA GLU A 851 -38.34 -27.81 20.74
C GLU A 851 -37.59 -26.51 21.09
N ARG A 852 -38.13 -25.69 21.99
CA ARG A 852 -37.49 -24.46 22.50
C ARG A 852 -36.19 -24.74 23.26
N LEU A 853 -36.16 -25.78 24.09
CA LEU A 853 -34.94 -26.22 24.77
C LEU A 853 -33.90 -26.71 23.73
N CYS A 854 -34.35 -27.48 22.74
CA CYS A 854 -33.46 -28.01 21.71
C CYS A 854 -32.79 -26.87 20.91
N ILE A 855 -33.58 -25.87 20.50
CA ILE A 855 -33.08 -24.66 19.84
C ILE A 855 -32.14 -23.86 20.76
N ALA A 856 -32.44 -23.76 22.07
CA ALA A 856 -31.56 -23.08 23.02
C ALA A 856 -30.18 -23.78 23.18
N LEU A 857 -30.14 -25.12 23.17
CA LEU A 857 -28.89 -25.89 23.21
C LEU A 857 -28.10 -25.81 21.89
N ASN A 858 -28.78 -25.94 20.74
CA ASN A 858 -28.16 -25.75 19.42
C ASN A 858 -27.56 -24.35 19.26
N ASN A 859 -28.26 -23.33 19.76
CA ASN A 859 -27.80 -21.94 19.73
C ASN A 859 -26.47 -21.73 20.46
N ILE A 860 -26.28 -22.39 21.61
CA ILE A 860 -25.04 -22.30 22.39
C ILE A 860 -23.90 -22.98 21.60
N GLU A 861 -24.16 -24.16 21.03
CA GLU A 861 -23.16 -24.88 20.22
C GLU A 861 -22.82 -24.12 18.93
N TYR A 862 -23.79 -23.49 18.26
CA TYR A 862 -23.57 -22.68 17.05
C TYR A 862 -22.70 -21.44 17.31
N VAL A 863 -22.89 -20.75 18.45
CA VAL A 863 -22.05 -19.59 18.83
C VAL A 863 -20.64 -20.04 19.29
N LYS A 864 -20.49 -21.30 19.72
CA LYS A 864 -19.20 -21.96 20.01
C LYS A 864 -18.48 -22.41 18.72
N GLU A 865 -19.18 -23.01 17.77
CA GLU A 865 -18.67 -23.37 16.43
C GLU A 865 -18.19 -22.11 15.69
N ALA A 866 -18.95 -21.00 15.77
CA ALA A 866 -18.56 -19.71 15.24
C ALA A 866 -17.29 -19.11 15.88
N LEU A 867 -16.84 -19.62 17.03
CA LEU A 867 -15.56 -19.26 17.67
C LEU A 867 -14.40 -20.17 17.21
N GLU A 868 -14.69 -21.41 16.81
CA GLU A 868 -13.68 -22.41 16.39
C GLU A 868 -13.03 -22.10 15.04
N GLY A 869 -13.72 -21.41 14.12
CA GLY A 869 -13.16 -21.00 12.83
C GLY A 869 -12.23 -19.77 12.87
N ILE A 870 -12.39 -18.89 13.86
CA ILE A 870 -11.69 -17.59 13.97
C ILE A 870 -10.15 -17.69 13.94
N PRO A 871 -9.50 -18.70 14.56
CA PRO A 871 -8.06 -18.92 14.41
C PRO A 871 -7.55 -18.95 12.97
N GLU A 872 -8.31 -19.55 12.05
CA GLU A 872 -7.95 -19.66 10.64
C GLU A 872 -8.30 -18.41 9.83
N GLU A 873 -9.39 -17.72 10.19
CA GLU A 873 -9.78 -16.45 9.55
C GLU A 873 -8.78 -15.33 9.85
N ILE A 874 -8.45 -15.11 11.13
CA ILE A 874 -7.52 -14.06 11.59
C ILE A 874 -6.07 -14.40 11.20
N LYS A 875 -5.76 -15.68 10.95
CA LYS A 875 -4.42 -16.17 10.58
C LYS A 875 -3.35 -15.75 11.59
N TYR A 876 -3.69 -15.73 12.89
CA TYR A 876 -2.77 -15.26 13.93
C TYR A 876 -1.46 -16.05 13.94
N ASP A 877 -1.48 -17.31 13.51
CA ASP A 877 -0.28 -18.15 13.34
C ASP A 877 0.74 -17.59 12.33
N ALA A 878 0.26 -16.91 11.28
CA ALA A 878 1.11 -16.21 10.31
C ALA A 878 1.63 -14.88 10.85
N LEU A 879 0.78 -14.13 11.57
CA LEU A 879 1.16 -12.85 12.19
C LEU A 879 2.17 -13.03 13.34
N ILE A 880 2.10 -14.14 14.08
CA ILE A 880 3.13 -14.50 15.07
C ILE A 880 4.42 -14.96 14.37
N ARG A 881 4.38 -15.59 13.18
CA ARG A 881 5.59 -15.86 12.39
C ARG A 881 6.24 -14.56 11.90
N GLU A 882 5.46 -13.59 11.44
CA GLU A 882 6.01 -12.28 11.04
C GLU A 882 6.67 -11.54 12.21
N LEU A 883 6.12 -11.68 13.43
CA LEU A 883 6.76 -11.22 14.67
C LEU A 883 8.07 -11.98 14.97
N GLU A 884 8.06 -13.31 14.84
CA GLU A 884 9.23 -14.16 15.06
C GLU A 884 10.35 -13.89 14.03
N ASP A 885 10.00 -13.51 12.79
CA ASP A 885 10.94 -13.11 11.75
C ASP A 885 11.51 -11.69 11.96
N LYS A 886 10.67 -10.71 12.34
CA LYS A 886 11.08 -9.30 12.50
C LYS A 886 11.79 -9.00 13.83
N CYS A 887 11.40 -9.67 14.91
CA CYS A 887 11.92 -9.44 16.27
C CYS A 887 12.78 -10.60 16.79
N GLY A 888 12.87 -11.70 16.04
CA GLY A 888 13.45 -12.96 16.51
C GLY A 888 12.47 -13.77 17.37
N ILE A 889 12.71 -15.09 17.46
CA ILE A 889 11.96 -15.96 18.37
C ILE A 889 12.35 -15.61 19.81
N THR A 890 11.42 -15.00 20.55
CA THR A 890 11.62 -14.64 21.96
C THR A 890 10.83 -15.56 22.89
N ARG A 891 11.13 -15.50 24.19
CA ARG A 891 10.27 -16.13 25.21
C ARG A 891 8.86 -15.54 25.21
N GLU A 892 8.68 -14.32 24.69
CA GLU A 892 7.41 -13.61 24.63
C GLU A 892 6.54 -14.13 23.49
N THR A 893 7.05 -14.35 22.27
CA THR A 893 6.27 -14.96 21.18
C THR A 893 5.80 -16.37 21.52
N TYR A 894 6.61 -17.17 22.23
CA TYR A 894 6.18 -18.47 22.76
C TYR A 894 5.07 -18.35 23.81
N ASN A 895 5.20 -17.43 24.77
CA ASN A 895 4.15 -17.16 25.76
C ASN A 895 2.85 -16.67 25.08
N TYR A 896 2.95 -15.91 24.00
CA TYR A 896 1.81 -15.40 23.23
C TYR A 896 1.01 -16.54 22.57
N ARG A 897 1.70 -17.49 21.93
CA ARG A 897 1.10 -18.71 21.37
C ARG A 897 0.38 -19.55 22.42
N ILE A 898 0.92 -19.63 23.64
CA ILE A 898 0.29 -20.34 24.76
C ILE A 898 -0.95 -19.61 25.26
N ARG A 899 -0.89 -18.29 25.49
CA ARG A 899 -2.01 -17.51 26.05
C ARG A 899 -3.24 -17.56 25.16
N LEU A 900 -3.08 -17.38 23.84
CA LEU A 900 -4.22 -17.46 22.91
C LEU A 900 -4.92 -18.82 23.01
N LYS A 901 -4.17 -19.92 22.99
CA LYS A 901 -4.73 -21.27 23.15
C LYS A 901 -5.40 -21.46 24.52
N GLN A 902 -4.81 -20.93 25.59
CA GLN A 902 -5.42 -20.98 26.92
C GLN A 902 -6.75 -20.21 27.00
N VAL A 903 -6.88 -19.06 26.33
CA VAL A 903 -8.14 -18.29 26.27
C VAL A 903 -9.24 -19.08 25.55
N PHE A 904 -8.94 -19.71 24.41
CA PHE A 904 -9.89 -20.60 23.72
C PHE A 904 -10.26 -21.82 24.60
N THR A 905 -9.29 -22.57 25.14
CA THR A 905 -9.56 -23.74 25.99
C THR A 905 -10.38 -23.38 27.25
N PHE A 906 -10.06 -22.27 27.91
CA PHE A 906 -10.85 -21.76 29.04
C PHE A 906 -12.29 -21.42 28.61
N THR A 907 -12.46 -20.82 27.43
CA THR A 907 -13.79 -20.48 26.90
C THR A 907 -14.64 -21.71 26.64
N TYR A 908 -14.12 -22.72 25.94
CA TYR A 908 -14.85 -23.96 25.68
C TYR A 908 -15.25 -24.67 26.98
N VAL A 909 -14.34 -24.73 27.97
CA VAL A 909 -14.63 -25.30 29.29
C VAL A 909 -15.77 -24.54 30.00
N ASN A 910 -15.78 -23.20 29.97
CA ASN A 910 -16.89 -22.44 30.58
C ASN A 910 -18.22 -22.63 29.84
N VAL A 911 -18.21 -22.70 28.50
CA VAL A 911 -19.41 -22.94 27.70
C VAL A 911 -19.96 -24.34 27.96
N ASP A 912 -19.12 -25.38 27.99
CA ASP A 912 -19.55 -26.75 28.33
C ASP A 912 -19.98 -26.87 29.81
N LEU A 913 -19.42 -26.08 30.74
CA LEU A 913 -19.93 -25.99 32.13
C LEU A 913 -21.34 -25.40 32.19
N ILE A 914 -21.61 -24.31 31.46
CA ILE A 914 -22.95 -23.71 31.37
C ILE A 914 -23.93 -24.69 30.69
N PHE A 915 -23.51 -25.37 29.63
CA PHE A 915 -24.28 -26.42 28.96
C PHE A 915 -24.64 -27.54 29.94
N ASN A 916 -23.68 -28.03 30.72
CA ASN A 916 -23.91 -29.05 31.75
C ASN A 916 -24.83 -28.56 32.89
N SER A 917 -24.81 -27.27 33.24
CA SER A 917 -25.77 -26.69 34.19
C SER A 917 -27.21 -26.72 33.65
N ILE A 918 -27.41 -26.47 32.34
CA ILE A 918 -28.71 -26.65 31.69
C ILE A 918 -29.12 -28.14 31.72
N LEU A 919 -28.21 -29.06 31.39
CA LEU A 919 -28.46 -30.51 31.48
C LEU A 919 -28.84 -30.96 32.90
N GLU A 920 -28.22 -30.42 33.95
CA GLU A 920 -28.57 -30.74 35.33
C GLU A 920 -29.99 -30.25 35.69
N GLY A 921 -30.37 -29.05 35.22
CA GLY A 921 -31.72 -28.52 35.34
C GLY A 921 -32.77 -29.38 34.63
N VAL A 922 -32.48 -29.82 33.41
CA VAL A 922 -33.31 -30.76 32.64
C VAL A 922 -33.41 -32.11 33.34
N GLY A 923 -32.29 -32.64 33.85
CA GLY A 923 -32.24 -33.90 34.60
C GLY A 923 -33.11 -33.86 35.85
N LYS A 924 -33.10 -32.76 36.62
CA LYS A 924 -34.00 -32.54 37.76
C LYS A 924 -35.48 -32.56 37.35
N ARG A 925 -35.81 -32.06 36.15
CA ARG A 925 -37.18 -32.00 35.63
C ARG A 925 -37.69 -33.33 35.07
N VAL A 926 -36.81 -34.10 34.42
CA VAL A 926 -37.05 -35.43 33.82
C VAL A 926 -37.11 -36.55 34.87
N ARG A 927 -36.24 -36.51 35.88
CA ARG A 927 -36.07 -37.58 36.89
C ARG A 927 -37.35 -38.05 37.58
N PRO A 928 -38.34 -37.20 37.95
CA PRO A 928 -39.59 -37.66 38.56
C PRO A 928 -40.42 -38.59 37.66
N GLU A 929 -40.46 -38.32 36.35
CA GLU A 929 -41.19 -39.15 35.37
C GLU A 929 -40.47 -40.48 35.15
N ILE A 930 -39.14 -40.46 34.99
CA ILE A 930 -38.34 -41.69 34.89
C ILE A 930 -38.46 -42.54 36.16
N LYS A 931 -38.47 -41.92 37.34
CA LYS A 931 -38.70 -42.60 38.61
C LYS A 931 -40.08 -43.26 38.68
N ARG A 932 -41.12 -42.65 38.09
CA ARG A 932 -42.43 -43.28 37.94
C ARG A 932 -42.32 -44.51 37.02
N CYS A 933 -41.80 -44.35 35.81
CA CYS A 933 -41.67 -45.44 34.84
C CYS A 933 -40.79 -46.60 35.33
N VAL A 934 -39.73 -46.33 36.11
CA VAL A 934 -38.89 -47.35 36.76
C VAL A 934 -39.64 -48.09 37.87
N ARG A 935 -40.47 -47.41 38.67
CA ARG A 935 -41.32 -48.08 39.65
C ARG A 935 -42.37 -48.96 38.94
N ASP A 936 -43.05 -48.43 37.92
CA ASP A 936 -44.06 -49.16 37.15
C ASP A 936 -43.45 -50.41 36.46
N CYS A 937 -42.24 -50.28 35.93
CA CYS A 937 -41.41 -51.39 35.44
C CYS A 937 -41.19 -52.48 36.50
N LEU A 938 -40.76 -52.09 37.71
CA LEU A 938 -40.54 -53.03 38.82
C LEU A 938 -41.83 -53.70 39.31
N GLU A 939 -42.94 -52.98 39.34
CA GLU A 939 -44.27 -53.52 39.64
C GLU A 939 -44.69 -54.58 38.60
N ILE A 940 -44.43 -54.35 37.29
CA ILE A 940 -44.69 -55.34 36.23
C ILE A 940 -43.78 -56.58 36.38
N VAL A 941 -42.51 -56.41 36.75
CA VAL A 941 -41.58 -57.53 37.04
C VAL A 941 -42.09 -58.36 38.22
N GLN A 942 -42.55 -57.73 39.30
CA GLN A 942 -43.14 -58.41 40.46
C GLN A 942 -44.48 -59.10 40.12
N ALA A 943 -45.35 -58.46 39.33
CA ALA A 943 -46.65 -59.02 38.97
C ALA A 943 -46.53 -60.28 38.09
N ASN A 944 -45.50 -60.37 37.25
CA ASN A 944 -45.31 -61.47 36.30
C ASN A 944 -44.36 -62.59 36.76
N LEU A 945 -44.04 -62.67 38.06
CA LEU A 945 -43.12 -63.67 38.62
C LEU A 945 -43.44 -65.13 38.21
N SER A 946 -44.72 -65.48 38.11
CA SER A 946 -45.18 -66.83 37.74
C SER A 946 -45.13 -67.13 36.22
N ARG A 947 -44.80 -66.15 35.37
CA ARG A 947 -44.67 -66.32 33.91
C ARG A 947 -43.21 -66.43 33.50
N SER A 948 -42.81 -67.53 32.87
CA SER A 948 -41.46 -67.74 32.35
C SER A 948 -41.38 -67.41 30.85
N GLY A 949 -40.72 -66.31 30.49
CA GLY A 949 -40.48 -65.95 29.09
C GLY A 949 -39.72 -64.62 28.94
N ARG A 950 -38.93 -64.48 27.87
CA ARG A 950 -38.21 -63.23 27.56
C ARG A 950 -39.16 -62.06 27.26
N GLU A 951 -40.31 -62.35 26.67
CA GLU A 951 -41.36 -61.37 26.32
C GLU A 951 -41.78 -60.58 27.57
N SER A 952 -42.16 -61.28 28.66
CA SER A 952 -42.49 -60.66 29.96
C SER A 952 -41.37 -59.79 30.60
N SER A 953 -40.14 -59.84 30.10
CA SER A 953 -39.04 -58.95 30.54
C SER A 953 -38.89 -57.73 29.63
N ARG A 954 -39.32 -57.84 28.36
CA ARG A 954 -39.43 -56.71 27.43
C ARG A 954 -40.64 -55.85 27.76
N ASP A 955 -41.81 -56.47 27.96
CA ASP A 955 -43.08 -55.80 28.28
C ASP A 955 -42.96 -54.95 29.57
N ALA A 956 -42.04 -55.31 30.47
CA ALA A 956 -41.73 -54.55 31.69
C ALA A 956 -40.92 -53.27 31.44
N LEU A 957 -40.18 -53.16 30.32
CA LEU A 957 -39.46 -51.95 29.94
C LEU A 957 -40.34 -50.95 29.18
N ASP A 958 -41.51 -51.34 28.70
CA ASP A 958 -42.40 -50.47 27.92
C ASP A 958 -42.76 -49.13 28.62
N PRO A 959 -42.98 -49.03 29.95
CA PRO A 959 -43.19 -47.73 30.61
C PRO A 959 -41.98 -46.79 30.46
N ILE A 960 -40.77 -47.35 30.44
CA ILE A 960 -39.52 -46.61 30.26
C ILE A 960 -39.35 -46.24 28.79
N PHE A 961 -39.49 -47.20 27.86
CA PHE A 961 -39.36 -46.95 26.42
C PHE A 961 -40.38 -45.93 25.90
N ASN A 962 -41.67 -46.04 26.24
CA ASN A 962 -42.70 -45.11 25.73
C ASN A 962 -42.45 -43.64 26.12
N TYR A 963 -41.95 -43.38 27.34
CA TYR A 963 -41.60 -42.01 27.78
C TYR A 963 -40.29 -41.52 27.13
N ILE A 964 -39.35 -42.41 26.85
CA ILE A 964 -38.13 -42.03 26.13
C ILE A 964 -38.44 -41.78 24.66
N ASP A 965 -39.24 -42.62 23.99
CA ASP A 965 -39.64 -42.48 22.58
C ASP A 965 -40.36 -41.13 22.34
N SER A 966 -41.30 -40.74 23.22
CA SER A 966 -42.00 -39.44 23.10
C SER A 966 -41.06 -38.24 23.17
N ASN A 967 -39.93 -38.39 23.86
CA ASN A 967 -38.92 -37.34 24.04
C ASN A 967 -37.80 -37.42 22.98
N ILE A 968 -37.39 -38.63 22.56
CA ILE A 968 -36.40 -38.87 21.50
C ILE A 968 -36.91 -38.35 20.15
N ILE A 969 -38.20 -38.48 19.83
CA ILE A 969 -38.75 -37.96 18.57
C ILE A 969 -38.52 -36.43 18.47
N THR A 970 -38.74 -35.69 19.55
CA THR A 970 -38.51 -34.24 19.61
C THR A 970 -37.02 -33.90 19.55
N LEU A 971 -36.19 -34.66 20.26
CA LEU A 971 -34.73 -34.47 20.28
C LEU A 971 -34.09 -34.75 18.92
N ALA A 972 -34.35 -35.92 18.31
CA ALA A 972 -33.76 -36.34 17.03
C ALA A 972 -34.20 -35.45 15.85
N LYS A 973 -35.39 -34.83 15.94
CA LYS A 973 -35.89 -33.84 14.98
C LYS A 973 -35.16 -32.48 15.12
N SER A 974 -34.92 -32.05 16.35
CA SER A 974 -34.68 -30.63 16.66
C SER A 974 -33.34 -30.32 17.32
N LEU A 975 -32.48 -31.30 17.58
CA LEU A 975 -31.19 -31.14 18.28
C LEU A 975 -30.02 -31.66 17.42
N LEU A 976 -28.88 -30.96 17.46
CA LEU A 976 -27.64 -31.35 16.77
C LEU A 976 -27.06 -32.66 17.33
N THR A 977 -26.43 -33.49 16.47
CA THR A 977 -26.01 -34.87 16.79
C THR A 977 -25.13 -35.00 18.04
N LEU A 978 -24.17 -34.09 18.26
CA LEU A 978 -23.33 -34.10 19.47
C LEU A 978 -24.16 -33.85 20.75
N ASN A 979 -25.13 -32.95 20.67
CA ASN A 979 -26.02 -32.61 21.78
C ASN A 979 -27.10 -33.69 21.98
N PHE A 980 -27.51 -34.38 20.91
CA PHE A 980 -28.36 -35.57 20.97
C PHE A 980 -27.68 -36.70 21.77
N ALA A 981 -26.40 -37.00 21.51
CA ALA A 981 -25.63 -37.95 22.32
C ALA A 981 -25.54 -37.52 23.79
N ARG A 982 -25.20 -36.25 24.07
CA ARG A 982 -25.20 -35.69 25.45
C ARG A 982 -26.55 -35.87 26.17
N MET A 983 -27.67 -35.67 25.46
CA MET A 983 -29.03 -35.86 26.00
C MET A 983 -29.39 -37.33 26.22
N LEU A 984 -29.00 -38.24 25.31
CA LEU A 984 -29.16 -39.69 25.52
C LEU A 984 -28.33 -40.18 26.71
N GLN A 985 -27.12 -39.65 26.90
CA GLN A 985 -26.25 -40.01 28.03
C GLN A 985 -26.85 -39.54 29.37
N LEU A 986 -27.48 -38.36 29.41
CA LEU A 986 -28.24 -37.88 30.57
C LEU A 986 -29.40 -38.82 30.92
N PHE A 987 -30.18 -39.27 29.92
CA PHE A 987 -31.23 -40.26 30.14
C PHE A 987 -30.68 -41.59 30.67
N TRP A 988 -29.63 -42.14 30.03
CA TRP A 988 -28.97 -43.38 30.41
C TRP A 988 -28.52 -43.37 31.88
N ASP A 989 -27.82 -42.31 32.31
CA ASP A 989 -27.35 -42.15 33.70
C ASP A 989 -28.51 -42.03 34.71
N ILE A 990 -29.56 -41.25 34.41
CA ILE A 990 -30.73 -41.12 35.29
C ILE A 990 -31.49 -42.45 35.42
N ILE A 991 -31.71 -43.17 34.32
CA ILE A 991 -32.41 -44.47 34.32
C ILE A 991 -31.62 -45.49 35.14
N LEU A 992 -30.30 -45.57 34.94
CA LEU A 992 -29.44 -46.46 35.71
C LEU A 992 -29.45 -46.14 37.21
N ARG A 993 -29.37 -44.85 37.60
CA ARG A 993 -29.42 -44.44 39.02
C ARG A 993 -30.78 -44.73 39.66
N GLU A 994 -31.89 -44.48 38.98
CA GLU A 994 -33.21 -44.81 39.52
C GLU A 994 -33.47 -46.33 39.52
N LEU A 995 -32.94 -47.10 38.56
CA LEU A 995 -32.97 -48.58 38.59
C LEU A 995 -32.19 -49.12 39.79
N LEU A 996 -31.00 -48.58 40.08
CA LEU A 996 -30.20 -48.95 41.26
C LEU A 996 -30.93 -48.58 42.56
N TYR A 997 -31.46 -47.37 42.65
CA TYR A 997 -32.17 -46.87 43.84
C TYR A 997 -33.48 -47.62 44.09
N ALA A 998 -34.36 -47.70 43.10
CA ALA A 998 -35.66 -48.35 43.24
C ALA A 998 -35.50 -49.87 43.34
N GLY A 999 -34.65 -50.47 42.51
CA GLY A 999 -34.32 -51.90 42.55
C GLY A 999 -33.80 -52.34 43.92
N SER A 1000 -32.89 -51.56 44.52
CA SER A 1000 -32.38 -51.86 45.87
C SER A 1000 -33.43 -51.76 46.98
N ASN A 1001 -34.60 -51.16 46.73
CA ASN A 1001 -35.68 -50.98 47.70
C ASN A 1001 -36.93 -51.83 47.37
N VAL A 1002 -36.83 -52.81 46.47
CA VAL A 1002 -37.94 -53.72 46.15
C VAL A 1002 -38.20 -54.69 47.30
N GLU A 1003 -39.41 -54.65 47.86
CA GLU A 1003 -39.85 -55.64 48.85
C GLU A 1003 -40.08 -57.01 48.17
N VAL A 1004 -39.49 -58.06 48.75
CA VAL A 1004 -39.59 -59.45 48.28
C VAL A 1004 -39.75 -60.39 49.46
N LYS A 1005 -40.63 -61.40 49.35
CA LYS A 1005 -41.09 -62.23 50.48
C LYS A 1005 -40.21 -63.46 50.76
N GLY A 1006 -39.09 -63.60 50.05
CA GLY A 1006 -38.18 -64.74 50.19
C GLY A 1006 -37.10 -64.80 49.10
N GLY A 1007 -36.10 -65.65 49.31
CA GLY A 1007 -34.90 -65.72 48.46
C GLY A 1007 -35.15 -66.08 47.00
N GLU A 1008 -36.05 -67.03 46.72
CA GLU A 1008 -36.41 -67.40 45.34
C GLU A 1008 -37.09 -66.24 44.59
N GLN A 1009 -37.94 -65.47 45.29
CA GLN A 1009 -38.56 -64.27 44.73
C GLN A 1009 -37.52 -63.19 44.45
N GLN A 1010 -36.61 -62.92 45.40
CA GLN A 1010 -35.50 -61.98 45.19
C GLN A 1010 -34.70 -62.37 43.95
N LYS A 1011 -34.21 -63.61 43.90
CA LYS A 1011 -33.41 -64.09 42.78
C LYS A 1011 -34.16 -63.95 41.45
N THR A 1012 -35.45 -64.32 41.40
CA THR A 1012 -36.26 -64.20 40.18
C THR A 1012 -36.48 -62.74 39.73
N VAL A 1013 -36.60 -61.78 40.66
CA VAL A 1013 -36.66 -60.35 40.31
C VAL A 1013 -35.34 -59.86 39.72
N PHE A 1014 -34.22 -60.14 40.39
CA PHE A 1014 -32.93 -59.60 39.98
C PHE A 1014 -32.32 -60.33 38.77
N ASP A 1015 -32.55 -61.64 38.59
CA ASP A 1015 -32.23 -62.37 37.35
C ASP A 1015 -32.97 -61.73 36.14
N ARG A 1016 -34.25 -61.34 36.31
CA ARG A 1016 -35.00 -60.62 35.25
C ARG A 1016 -34.38 -59.26 34.94
N LEU A 1017 -34.10 -58.45 35.96
CA LEU A 1017 -33.46 -57.13 35.78
C LEU A 1017 -32.10 -57.24 35.08
N LEU A 1018 -31.29 -58.24 35.42
CA LEU A 1018 -30.04 -58.54 34.70
C LEU A 1018 -30.27 -58.92 33.23
N THR A 1019 -31.35 -59.64 32.89
CA THR A 1019 -31.71 -59.88 31.48
C THR A 1019 -32.26 -58.64 30.75
N MET A 1020 -32.72 -57.63 31.48
CA MET A 1020 -33.26 -56.37 30.93
C MET A 1020 -32.15 -55.35 30.64
N LEU A 1021 -31.06 -55.31 31.41
CA LEU A 1021 -29.93 -54.38 31.19
C LEU A 1021 -29.33 -54.47 29.76
N PRO A 1022 -29.10 -55.65 29.14
CA PRO A 1022 -28.68 -55.74 27.74
C PRO A 1022 -29.73 -55.23 26.74
N MET A 1023 -31.02 -55.36 27.04
CA MET A 1023 -32.09 -54.85 26.17
C MET A 1023 -32.10 -53.31 26.19
N LEU A 1024 -31.95 -52.71 27.38
CA LEU A 1024 -31.82 -51.26 27.55
C LEU A 1024 -30.56 -50.73 26.84
N ARG A 1025 -29.41 -51.41 26.97
CA ARG A 1025 -28.15 -51.09 26.25
C ARG A 1025 -28.36 -51.12 24.73
N THR A 1026 -29.02 -52.15 24.21
CA THR A 1026 -29.29 -52.29 22.76
C THR A 1026 -30.17 -51.15 22.24
N TYR A 1027 -31.20 -50.76 23.01
CA TYR A 1027 -32.07 -49.64 22.67
C TYR A 1027 -31.32 -48.30 22.64
N PHE A 1028 -30.48 -48.00 23.63
CA PHE A 1028 -29.69 -46.77 23.65
C PHE A 1028 -28.54 -46.75 22.63
N HIS A 1029 -28.03 -47.89 22.19
CA HIS A 1029 -27.01 -47.98 21.12
C HIS A 1029 -27.58 -47.74 19.72
N ASN A 1030 -28.77 -48.29 19.43
CA ASN A 1030 -29.54 -48.06 18.21
C ASN A 1030 -28.73 -48.19 16.88
N ASN A 1031 -27.92 -49.26 16.75
CA ASN A 1031 -27.14 -49.58 15.54
C ASN A 1031 -26.33 -48.38 14.99
N ASP A 1032 -25.43 -47.83 15.81
CA ASP A 1032 -24.62 -46.63 15.54
C ASP A 1032 -25.41 -45.31 15.35
N GLY A 1033 -26.74 -45.33 15.55
CA GLY A 1033 -27.62 -44.15 15.56
C GLY A 1033 -27.93 -43.59 16.96
N GLY A 1034 -27.29 -44.11 18.01
CA GLY A 1034 -27.47 -43.72 19.40
C GLY A 1034 -26.13 -43.44 20.10
N LEU A 1035 -25.98 -43.94 21.33
CA LEU A 1035 -24.71 -43.88 22.08
C LEU A 1035 -23.71 -44.93 21.57
N SER A 1036 -22.43 -44.59 21.58
CA SER A 1036 -21.35 -45.56 21.33
C SER A 1036 -21.19 -46.54 22.51
N GLU A 1037 -20.57 -47.69 22.26
CA GLU A 1037 -20.30 -48.68 23.32
C GLU A 1037 -19.43 -48.11 24.45
N ASP A 1038 -18.49 -47.21 24.16
CA ASP A 1038 -17.65 -46.55 25.18
C ASP A 1038 -18.47 -45.57 26.05
N GLU A 1039 -19.43 -44.85 25.47
CA GLU A 1039 -20.35 -43.96 26.21
C GLU A 1039 -21.37 -44.74 27.06
N LEU A 1040 -21.75 -45.94 26.64
CA LEU A 1040 -22.65 -46.85 27.37
C LEU A 1040 -21.97 -47.53 28.55
N ASN A 1041 -20.67 -47.84 28.46
CA ASN A 1041 -19.85 -48.50 29.48
C ASN A 1041 -19.51 -47.59 30.69
N THR A 1042 -20.48 -46.82 31.19
CA THR A 1042 -20.30 -45.92 32.34
C THR A 1042 -19.96 -46.68 33.63
N PRO A 1043 -19.28 -46.06 34.62
CA PRO A 1043 -19.07 -46.69 35.92
C PRO A 1043 -20.38 -47.10 36.61
N VAL A 1044 -21.44 -46.31 36.42
CA VAL A 1044 -22.78 -46.56 36.98
C VAL A 1044 -23.42 -47.81 36.35
N TYR A 1045 -23.22 -48.07 35.05
CA TYR A 1045 -23.72 -49.29 34.41
C TYR A 1045 -23.13 -50.55 35.06
N TRP A 1046 -21.82 -50.55 35.33
CA TRP A 1046 -21.14 -51.66 35.99
C TRP A 1046 -21.53 -51.79 37.47
N GLU A 1047 -21.69 -50.67 38.18
CA GLU A 1047 -22.22 -50.65 39.55
C GLU A 1047 -23.63 -51.24 39.64
N VAL A 1048 -24.54 -50.85 38.73
CA VAL A 1048 -25.91 -51.39 38.64
C VAL A 1048 -25.86 -52.89 38.36
N HIS A 1049 -25.07 -53.33 37.37
CA HIS A 1049 -24.90 -54.73 37.02
C HIS A 1049 -24.40 -55.56 38.21
N ASP A 1050 -23.33 -55.12 38.88
CA ASP A 1050 -22.70 -55.88 39.95
C ASP A 1050 -23.53 -55.89 41.24
N VAL A 1051 -24.26 -54.80 41.55
CA VAL A 1051 -25.21 -54.77 42.66
C VAL A 1051 -26.41 -55.69 42.38
N MET A 1052 -27.00 -55.63 41.19
CA MET A 1052 -28.09 -56.55 40.80
C MET A 1052 -27.61 -58.02 40.84
N ASN A 1053 -26.40 -58.30 40.36
CA ASN A 1053 -25.79 -59.63 40.45
C ASN A 1053 -25.61 -60.08 41.91
N MET A 1054 -25.12 -59.22 42.81
CA MET A 1054 -25.05 -59.54 44.25
C MET A 1054 -26.42 -59.91 44.86
N TYR A 1055 -27.53 -59.33 44.41
CA TYR A 1055 -28.86 -59.74 44.88
C TYR A 1055 -29.26 -61.16 44.45
N THR A 1056 -28.70 -61.73 43.37
CA THR A 1056 -28.97 -63.11 42.92
C THR A 1056 -28.15 -64.18 43.64
N LEU A 1057 -27.05 -63.77 44.28
CA LEU A 1057 -26.12 -64.66 44.99
C LEU A 1057 -26.68 -65.16 46.33
N GLU A 1058 -26.23 -66.35 46.75
CA GLU A 1058 -26.44 -66.82 48.13
C GLU A 1058 -25.62 -65.98 49.12
N THR A 1059 -26.17 -65.77 50.31
CA THR A 1059 -25.58 -64.91 51.37
C THR A 1059 -24.10 -65.18 51.67
N PRO A 1060 -23.61 -66.44 51.71
CA PRO A 1060 -22.19 -66.71 51.93
C PRO A 1060 -21.26 -66.19 50.81
N ALA A 1061 -21.72 -66.20 49.55
CA ALA A 1061 -20.94 -65.65 48.44
C ALA A 1061 -20.85 -64.12 48.53
N ILE A 1062 -21.85 -63.47 49.12
CA ILE A 1062 -21.84 -62.02 49.40
C ILE A 1062 -20.92 -61.71 50.59
N ILE A 1063 -20.88 -62.56 51.61
CA ILE A 1063 -19.91 -62.44 52.72
C ILE A 1063 -18.47 -62.54 52.18
N SER A 1064 -18.25 -63.50 51.27
CA SER A 1064 -16.97 -63.66 50.56
C SER A 1064 -16.62 -62.41 49.73
N HIS A 1065 -17.59 -61.86 48.99
CA HIS A 1065 -17.44 -60.64 48.21
C HIS A 1065 -17.08 -59.43 49.10
N PHE A 1066 -17.81 -59.22 50.20
CA PHE A 1066 -17.59 -58.12 51.15
C PHE A 1066 -16.16 -58.11 51.70
N TYR A 1067 -15.67 -59.26 52.20
CA TYR A 1067 -14.32 -59.35 52.74
C TYR A 1067 -13.24 -59.25 51.65
N ARG A 1068 -13.48 -59.75 50.43
CA ARG A 1068 -12.59 -59.56 49.28
C ARG A 1068 -12.43 -58.08 48.93
N VAL A 1069 -13.53 -57.35 48.73
CA VAL A 1069 -13.52 -55.92 48.38
C VAL A 1069 -12.79 -55.09 49.44
N ARG A 1070 -13.01 -55.35 50.74
CA ARG A 1070 -12.27 -54.67 51.82
C ARG A 1070 -10.78 -55.04 51.81
N GLY A 1071 -10.47 -56.33 51.67
CA GLY A 1071 -9.10 -56.86 51.63
C GLY A 1071 -8.25 -56.42 50.42
N ASP A 1072 -8.88 -55.91 49.35
CA ASP A 1072 -8.21 -55.26 48.22
C ASP A 1072 -8.20 -53.72 48.34
N SER A 1073 -9.28 -53.12 48.87
CA SER A 1073 -9.35 -51.67 49.16
C SER A 1073 -8.32 -51.20 50.22
N GLN A 1074 -7.78 -52.11 51.02
CA GLN A 1074 -6.73 -51.81 52.00
C GLN A 1074 -5.34 -51.48 51.40
N VAL A 1075 -5.15 -51.60 50.08
CA VAL A 1075 -3.83 -51.49 49.41
C VAL A 1075 -3.47 -50.05 48.97
N SER A 1076 -4.25 -49.03 49.35
CA SER A 1076 -4.08 -47.61 48.97
C SER A 1076 -2.93 -46.87 49.68
N ASP A 1077 -2.55 -45.68 49.17
CA ASP A 1077 -1.46 -44.81 49.68
C ASP A 1077 -1.54 -44.61 51.21
N PRO A 1078 -0.46 -44.84 51.99
CA PRO A 1078 -0.44 -44.66 53.44
C PRO A 1078 -0.75 -43.23 53.92
N LYS A 1079 -0.80 -42.22 53.02
CA LYS A 1079 -1.32 -40.88 53.34
C LYS A 1079 -2.82 -40.85 53.63
N THR A 1080 -3.59 -41.86 53.23
CA THR A 1080 -5.05 -41.93 53.39
C THR A 1080 -5.48 -43.02 54.38
N ALA A 1081 -4.81 -43.09 55.52
CA ALA A 1081 -5.13 -44.02 56.62
C ALA A 1081 -5.72 -43.27 57.84
N PRO A 1082 -6.96 -42.75 57.76
CA PRO A 1082 -7.52 -41.86 58.78
C PRO A 1082 -7.67 -42.53 60.15
N TYR A 1083 -7.93 -43.84 60.21
CA TYR A 1083 -8.10 -44.63 61.44
C TYR A 1083 -6.80 -45.28 61.94
N GLY A 1084 -5.66 -44.93 61.33
CA GLY A 1084 -4.34 -45.49 61.67
C GLY A 1084 -3.96 -46.74 60.86
N ILE A 1085 -2.81 -47.31 61.22
CA ILE A 1085 -2.17 -48.42 60.51
C ILE A 1085 -1.81 -49.53 61.50
N LEU A 1086 -2.39 -50.72 61.33
CA LEU A 1086 -2.06 -51.92 62.10
C LEU A 1086 -0.95 -52.71 61.41
N THR A 1087 0.11 -53.05 62.14
CA THR A 1087 1.24 -53.85 61.66
C THR A 1087 1.16 -55.26 62.22
N VAL A 1088 1.07 -56.26 61.34
CA VAL A 1088 0.97 -57.69 61.68
C VAL A 1088 1.98 -58.51 60.90
N ARG A 1089 2.23 -59.76 61.28
CA ARG A 1089 2.96 -60.76 60.47
C ARG A 1089 2.23 -62.08 60.55
N ALA A 1090 1.81 -62.63 59.41
CA ALA A 1090 1.15 -63.93 59.31
C ALA A 1090 2.03 -64.97 58.59
N SER A 1091 1.92 -66.23 58.99
CA SER A 1091 2.58 -67.37 58.33
C SER A 1091 1.84 -68.67 58.58
N TYR A 1092 1.73 -69.52 57.56
CA TYR A 1092 1.19 -70.88 57.66
C TYR A 1092 2.30 -71.92 57.51
N TRP A 1093 2.37 -72.91 58.39
CA TRP A 1093 3.32 -74.02 58.28
C TRP A 1093 2.81 -75.26 59.01
N ASN A 1094 2.95 -76.45 58.40
CA ASN A 1094 2.62 -77.75 58.97
C ASN A 1094 1.26 -77.81 59.71
N GLY A 1095 0.19 -77.31 59.07
CA GLY A 1095 -1.15 -77.32 59.67
C GLY A 1095 -1.39 -76.24 60.75
N LYS A 1096 -0.49 -75.27 60.91
CA LYS A 1096 -0.61 -74.19 61.91
C LYS A 1096 -0.54 -72.82 61.25
N LEU A 1097 -1.60 -72.03 61.46
CA LEU A 1097 -1.62 -70.60 61.16
C LEU A 1097 -1.06 -69.83 62.35
N THR A 1098 0.01 -69.08 62.14
CA THR A 1098 0.63 -68.20 63.15
C THR A 1098 0.41 -66.74 62.75
N VAL A 1099 -0.05 -65.92 63.69
CA VAL A 1099 -0.26 -64.47 63.51
C VAL A 1099 0.35 -63.70 64.66
N GLU A 1100 1.27 -62.79 64.33
CA GLU A 1100 1.93 -61.87 65.25
C GLU A 1100 1.32 -60.47 65.05
N VAL A 1101 0.65 -59.94 66.09
CA VAL A 1101 0.20 -58.54 66.12
C VAL A 1101 1.35 -57.73 66.71
N ILE A 1102 1.98 -56.86 65.90
CA ILE A 1102 3.24 -56.20 66.24
C ILE A 1102 2.94 -54.87 66.94
N ALA A 1103 2.32 -53.93 66.23
CA ALA A 1103 2.02 -52.58 66.71
C ALA A 1103 0.90 -51.94 65.87
N ALA A 1104 0.27 -50.89 66.36
CA ALA A 1104 -0.51 -49.96 65.54
C ALA A 1104 0.03 -48.54 65.66
N TYR A 1105 -0.21 -47.71 64.65
CA TYR A 1105 0.27 -46.34 64.57
C TYR A 1105 -0.85 -45.37 64.16
N ASN A 1106 -0.83 -44.16 64.72
CA ASN A 1106 -1.79 -43.08 64.46
C ASN A 1106 -3.27 -43.51 64.58
N LEU A 1107 -3.62 -44.24 65.65
CA LEU A 1107 -5.03 -44.51 65.96
C LEU A 1107 -5.79 -43.20 66.27
N VAL A 1108 -7.07 -43.15 65.90
CA VAL A 1108 -7.97 -42.04 66.25
C VAL A 1108 -8.34 -42.11 67.72
N ALA A 1109 -8.40 -40.95 68.38
CA ALA A 1109 -8.89 -40.85 69.76
C ALA A 1109 -10.41 -40.59 69.76
N MET A 1110 -11.16 -41.48 70.42
CA MET A 1110 -12.61 -41.40 70.55
C MET A 1110 -12.99 -40.57 71.78
N ASP A 1111 -13.03 -39.25 71.64
CA ASP A 1111 -13.70 -38.34 72.58
C ASP A 1111 -13.94 -36.97 71.89
N ASP A 1112 -14.94 -36.86 71.01
CA ASP A 1112 -15.27 -35.55 70.42
C ASP A 1112 -15.83 -34.55 71.46
N ALA A 1113 -16.29 -35.05 72.62
CA ALA A 1113 -16.57 -34.24 73.80
C ALA A 1113 -15.31 -33.59 74.42
N PHE A 1114 -14.11 -34.17 74.26
CA PHE A 1114 -12.87 -33.60 74.83
C PHE A 1114 -12.26 -32.48 73.99
N GLN A 1115 -12.63 -32.31 72.71
CA GLN A 1115 -12.05 -31.24 71.89
C GLN A 1115 -12.30 -29.85 72.51
N LEU A 1116 -13.44 -29.66 73.18
CA LEU A 1116 -13.76 -28.44 73.92
C LEU A 1116 -13.06 -28.33 75.29
N TRP A 1117 -12.66 -29.44 75.93
CA TRP A 1117 -11.95 -29.42 77.22
C TRP A 1117 -10.43 -29.26 77.05
N ASN A 1118 -9.82 -29.87 76.03
CA ASN A 1118 -8.37 -29.80 75.76
C ASN A 1118 -7.88 -28.39 75.37
N LEU A 1119 -8.77 -27.42 75.15
CA LEU A 1119 -8.42 -25.99 75.09
C LEU A 1119 -7.92 -25.42 76.44
N CYS A 1120 -8.19 -26.09 77.57
CA CYS A 1120 -7.90 -25.58 78.92
C CYS A 1120 -6.89 -26.41 79.74
N MET A 1121 -6.53 -27.63 79.35
CA MET A 1121 -5.44 -28.40 79.98
C MET A 1121 -4.52 -29.07 78.95
N LYS A 1122 -3.21 -29.07 79.22
CA LYS A 1122 -2.18 -29.63 78.32
C LYS A 1122 -2.01 -31.14 78.50
N SER A 1123 -3.05 -31.89 78.15
CA SER A 1123 -3.03 -33.35 78.02
C SER A 1123 -3.08 -33.73 76.53
N GLN A 1124 -2.29 -34.72 76.12
CA GLN A 1124 -2.47 -35.37 74.81
C GLN A 1124 -3.63 -36.37 74.91
N PRO A 1125 -4.45 -36.54 73.86
CA PRO A 1125 -5.47 -37.59 73.82
C PRO A 1125 -4.82 -38.98 73.87
N SER A 1126 -5.45 -39.94 74.55
CA SER A 1126 -4.82 -41.22 74.86
C SER A 1126 -5.81 -42.37 75.06
N ASN A 1127 -5.90 -43.25 74.06
CA ASN A 1127 -6.66 -44.49 74.03
C ASN A 1127 -6.03 -45.60 74.90
N ASP A 1128 -6.80 -46.61 75.33
CA ASP A 1128 -6.36 -47.89 75.91
C ASP A 1128 -6.59 -49.07 74.90
N PRO A 1129 -5.98 -49.07 73.69
CA PRO A 1129 -6.37 -49.98 72.61
C PRO A 1129 -5.97 -51.46 72.80
N TYR A 1130 -6.75 -52.35 72.20
CA TYR A 1130 -6.46 -53.76 71.98
C TYR A 1130 -6.95 -54.24 70.60
N VAL A 1131 -6.49 -55.41 70.16
CA VAL A 1131 -6.83 -56.02 68.87
C VAL A 1131 -7.47 -57.39 69.08
N GLU A 1132 -8.67 -57.57 68.57
CA GLU A 1132 -9.31 -58.88 68.38
C GLU A 1132 -8.91 -59.46 67.02
N VAL A 1133 -8.64 -60.77 66.97
CA VAL A 1133 -8.24 -61.49 65.76
C VAL A 1133 -9.18 -62.69 65.57
N GLU A 1134 -9.89 -62.69 64.44
CA GLU A 1134 -10.89 -63.69 64.06
C GLU A 1134 -10.54 -64.31 62.71
N ILE A 1135 -11.06 -65.51 62.44
CA ILE A 1135 -11.02 -66.14 61.11
C ILE A 1135 -12.45 -66.21 60.58
N GLN A 1136 -12.64 -65.77 59.33
CA GLN A 1136 -13.95 -65.69 58.67
C GLN A 1136 -13.92 -66.47 57.35
N PRO A 1137 -15.04 -67.06 56.89
CA PRO A 1137 -16.36 -67.04 57.53
C PRO A 1137 -16.48 -68.00 58.72
N GLU A 1138 -16.96 -67.48 59.85
CA GLU A 1138 -17.06 -68.16 61.16
C GLU A 1138 -17.67 -69.58 61.09
N ARG A 1139 -18.65 -69.79 60.21
CA ARG A 1139 -19.30 -71.08 59.95
C ARG A 1139 -18.35 -72.22 59.54
N LYS A 1140 -17.27 -71.91 58.81
CA LYS A 1140 -16.25 -72.89 58.36
C LYS A 1140 -15.19 -73.13 59.42
N PHE A 1141 -14.95 -72.14 60.28
CA PHE A 1141 -13.88 -72.12 61.28
C PHE A 1141 -14.42 -72.16 62.71
N SER A 1142 -15.60 -72.73 62.93
CA SER A 1142 -16.36 -72.65 64.21
C SER A 1142 -15.68 -73.32 65.41
N ASN A 1143 -14.69 -74.18 65.16
CA ASN A 1143 -13.81 -74.76 66.18
C ASN A 1143 -12.75 -73.76 66.70
N ILE A 1144 -12.50 -72.68 65.95
CA ILE A 1144 -11.47 -71.67 66.24
C ILE A 1144 -12.08 -70.51 67.03
N ARG A 1145 -11.45 -70.18 68.16
CA ARG A 1145 -11.90 -69.07 69.02
C ARG A 1145 -11.18 -67.77 68.66
N THR A 1146 -11.97 -66.68 68.58
CA THR A 1146 -11.48 -65.29 68.57
C THR A 1146 -10.43 -65.10 69.66
N SER A 1147 -9.26 -64.59 69.27
CA SER A 1147 -8.18 -64.24 70.19
C SER A 1147 -8.10 -62.72 70.35
N ARG A 1148 -7.51 -62.24 71.45
CA ARG A 1148 -7.31 -60.81 71.68
C ARG A 1148 -5.94 -60.53 72.28
N THR A 1149 -5.35 -59.39 71.92
CA THR A 1149 -4.17 -58.85 72.60
C THR A 1149 -4.51 -58.37 74.00
N LYS A 1150 -3.48 -58.02 74.77
CA LYS A 1150 -3.60 -57.18 75.96
C LYS A 1150 -3.94 -55.75 75.55
N VAL A 1151 -4.61 -55.07 76.46
CA VAL A 1151 -4.88 -53.63 76.46
C VAL A 1151 -3.57 -52.88 76.67
N GLN A 1152 -3.23 -51.97 75.76
CA GLN A 1152 -2.04 -51.12 75.85
C GLN A 1152 -2.46 -49.72 76.29
N ARG A 1153 -2.12 -49.34 77.52
CA ARG A 1153 -2.70 -48.14 78.12
C ARG A 1153 -2.16 -46.82 77.57
N LYS A 1154 -3.05 -45.85 77.41
CA LYS A 1154 -2.79 -44.43 77.11
C LYS A 1154 -1.85 -44.19 75.93
N THR A 1155 -2.13 -44.84 74.78
CA THR A 1155 -1.34 -44.68 73.56
C THR A 1155 -2.15 -44.84 72.27
N VAL A 1156 -2.04 -43.85 71.38
CA VAL A 1156 -2.49 -43.92 69.97
C VAL A 1156 -1.47 -44.62 69.04
N ASN A 1157 -0.35 -45.09 69.60
CA ASN A 1157 0.68 -45.88 68.91
C ASN A 1157 1.05 -47.12 69.74
N PRO A 1158 0.10 -48.07 69.96
CA PRO A 1158 0.34 -49.24 70.80
C PRO A 1158 1.34 -50.21 70.18
N THR A 1159 2.19 -50.80 71.02
CA THR A 1159 3.03 -51.96 70.65
C THR A 1159 2.54 -53.18 71.41
N PHE A 1160 2.17 -54.23 70.68
CA PHE A 1160 1.59 -55.46 71.23
C PHE A 1160 2.64 -56.59 71.29
N ASN A 1161 3.27 -56.90 70.16
CA ASN A 1161 4.19 -58.03 69.97
C ASN A 1161 3.64 -59.40 70.46
N GLU A 1162 2.33 -59.63 70.29
CA GLU A 1162 1.65 -60.86 70.75
C GLU A 1162 1.42 -61.85 69.60
N LYS A 1163 1.58 -63.16 69.89
CA LYS A 1163 1.52 -64.25 68.89
C LYS A 1163 0.40 -65.22 69.18
N PHE A 1164 -0.50 -65.33 68.21
CA PHE A 1164 -1.60 -66.28 68.20
C PHE A 1164 -1.28 -67.43 67.23
N HIS A 1165 -1.71 -68.63 67.58
CA HIS A 1165 -1.48 -69.84 66.81
C HIS A 1165 -2.78 -70.64 66.79
N TRP A 1166 -3.19 -71.08 65.60
CA TRP A 1166 -4.36 -71.94 65.43
C TRP A 1166 -3.98 -73.14 64.56
N ASP A 1167 -4.47 -74.31 64.95
CA ASP A 1167 -4.46 -75.49 64.10
C ASP A 1167 -5.51 -75.30 62.99
N VAL A 1168 -5.06 -75.31 61.74
CA VAL A 1168 -5.86 -75.09 60.53
C VAL A 1168 -5.43 -76.14 59.51
N SER A 1169 -6.32 -77.06 59.17
CA SER A 1169 -6.03 -78.14 58.23
C SER A 1169 -5.70 -77.62 56.82
N GLN A 1170 -5.10 -78.47 56.00
CA GLN A 1170 -4.74 -78.07 54.63
C GLN A 1170 -5.99 -77.75 53.79
N GLU A 1171 -7.10 -78.44 54.02
CA GLU A 1171 -8.40 -78.22 53.35
C GLU A 1171 -9.06 -76.90 53.78
N GLU A 1172 -8.97 -76.55 55.06
CA GLU A 1172 -9.40 -75.25 55.60
C GLU A 1172 -8.50 -74.10 55.12
N SER A 1173 -7.19 -74.34 54.98
CA SER A 1173 -6.22 -73.34 54.50
C SER A 1173 -6.38 -73.01 53.01
N GLY A 1174 -6.93 -73.93 52.22
CA GLY A 1174 -7.16 -73.80 50.78
C GLY A 1174 -8.48 -73.12 50.38
N GLN A 1175 -9.26 -72.64 51.35
CA GLN A 1175 -10.54 -71.97 51.10
C GLN A 1175 -10.32 -70.55 50.55
N GLU A 1176 -10.75 -70.28 49.31
CA GLU A 1176 -10.56 -68.96 48.65
C GLU A 1176 -11.30 -67.81 49.35
N ASP A 1177 -12.38 -68.10 50.09
CA ASP A 1177 -13.17 -67.16 50.88
C ASP A 1177 -12.63 -66.93 52.31
N ALA A 1178 -11.56 -67.62 52.71
CA ALA A 1178 -11.01 -67.51 54.06
C ALA A 1178 -10.18 -66.24 54.25
N VAL A 1179 -10.49 -65.50 55.32
CA VAL A 1179 -9.78 -64.26 55.70
C VAL A 1179 -9.53 -64.21 57.20
N ILE A 1180 -8.42 -63.57 57.60
CA ILE A 1180 -8.21 -63.11 58.97
C ILE A 1180 -8.84 -61.71 59.08
N LEU A 1181 -9.71 -61.50 60.07
CA LEU A 1181 -10.24 -60.19 60.45
C LEU A 1181 -9.52 -59.70 61.71
N PHE A 1182 -8.95 -58.51 61.64
CA PHE A 1182 -8.40 -57.78 62.77
C PHE A 1182 -9.37 -56.64 63.11
N THR A 1183 -9.88 -56.61 64.34
CA THR A 1183 -10.74 -55.54 64.86
C THR A 1183 -10.01 -54.83 65.99
N VAL A 1184 -9.71 -53.55 65.81
CA VAL A 1184 -9.07 -52.70 66.83
C VAL A 1184 -10.16 -51.96 67.60
N LYS A 1185 -10.05 -51.98 68.94
CA LYS A 1185 -11.00 -51.37 69.86
C LYS A 1185 -10.29 -50.64 70.98
N ASP A 1186 -10.94 -49.65 71.54
CA ASP A 1186 -10.56 -49.06 72.82
C ASP A 1186 -11.07 -49.93 73.98
N TYR A 1187 -10.46 -49.82 75.16
CA TYR A 1187 -10.90 -50.54 76.35
C TYR A 1187 -11.41 -49.62 77.44
N ASP A 1188 -12.73 -49.66 77.62
CA ASP A 1188 -13.40 -48.88 78.65
C ASP A 1188 -13.69 -49.68 79.90
N PHE A 1189 -13.57 -49.01 81.04
CA PHE A 1189 -13.88 -49.59 82.35
C PHE A 1189 -15.37 -49.45 82.74
N LEU A 1190 -16.12 -48.54 82.10
CA LEU A 1190 -17.49 -48.16 82.50
C LEU A 1190 -18.53 -48.21 81.37
N SER A 1191 -18.11 -48.17 80.10
CA SER A 1191 -18.96 -48.17 78.90
C SER A 1191 -18.77 -49.46 78.08
N HIS A 1192 -19.33 -49.50 76.88
CA HIS A 1192 -18.94 -50.50 75.87
C HIS A 1192 -17.64 -50.08 75.20
N ASN A 1193 -16.74 -51.04 74.97
CA ASN A 1193 -15.46 -50.83 74.29
C ASN A 1193 -15.64 -50.26 72.88
N ASP A 1194 -15.16 -49.03 72.66
CA ASP A 1194 -15.32 -48.32 71.38
C ASP A 1194 -14.55 -48.95 70.22
N PHE A 1195 -15.03 -48.73 69.00
CA PHE A 1195 -14.49 -49.33 67.78
C PHE A 1195 -13.55 -48.35 67.05
N LEU A 1196 -12.26 -48.71 66.97
CA LEU A 1196 -11.22 -47.86 66.38
C LEU A 1196 -10.91 -48.19 64.91
N GLY A 1197 -11.34 -49.35 64.42
CA GLY A 1197 -11.25 -49.71 62.99
C GLY A 1197 -10.91 -51.19 62.74
N GLU A 1198 -10.98 -51.59 61.47
CA GLU A 1198 -10.73 -52.96 61.03
C GLU A 1198 -9.71 -53.08 59.90
N ALA A 1199 -9.07 -54.25 59.82
CA ALA A 1199 -8.29 -54.69 58.68
C ALA A 1199 -8.53 -56.19 58.38
N VAL A 1200 -8.56 -56.55 57.10
CA VAL A 1200 -8.75 -57.91 56.59
C VAL A 1200 -7.48 -58.41 55.90
N VAL A 1201 -7.11 -59.67 56.10
CA VAL A 1201 -6.04 -60.36 55.35
C VAL A 1201 -6.56 -61.69 54.78
N PRO A 1202 -6.81 -61.79 53.47
CA PRO A 1202 -7.14 -63.05 52.82
C PRO A 1202 -6.06 -64.11 52.97
N PHE A 1203 -6.44 -65.37 53.11
CA PHE A 1203 -5.52 -66.50 53.24
C PHE A 1203 -4.58 -66.63 52.02
N SER A 1204 -5.08 -66.27 50.83
CA SER A 1204 -4.32 -66.14 49.58
C SER A 1204 -3.22 -65.07 49.59
N LYS A 1205 -3.13 -64.23 50.63
CA LYS A 1205 -2.02 -63.27 50.85
C LYS A 1205 -1.03 -63.74 51.94
N ILE A 1206 -1.24 -64.91 52.56
CA ILE A 1206 -0.42 -65.43 53.68
C ILE A 1206 0.77 -66.28 53.19
N PRO A 1207 2.02 -65.94 53.57
CA PRO A 1207 3.20 -66.79 53.34
C PRO A 1207 3.02 -68.21 53.89
N GLY A 1208 3.37 -69.21 53.06
CA GLY A 1208 3.15 -70.63 53.35
C GLY A 1208 1.82 -71.19 52.83
N ILE A 1209 0.78 -70.37 52.64
CA ILE A 1209 -0.38 -70.72 51.80
C ILE A 1209 -0.07 -70.29 50.36
N ALA A 1210 0.29 -69.01 50.17
CA ALA A 1210 0.56 -68.38 48.89
C ALA A 1210 2.00 -68.61 48.36
N ALA A 1211 2.59 -69.78 48.63
CA ALA A 1211 3.92 -70.26 48.19
C ALA A 1211 5.17 -69.40 48.48
N LYS A 1212 5.05 -68.16 48.98
CA LYS A 1212 6.20 -67.33 49.38
C LYS A 1212 6.78 -67.80 50.73
N PRO A 1213 8.11 -68.03 50.86
CA PRO A 1213 8.70 -68.72 52.02
C PRO A 1213 9.17 -67.81 53.17
N ILE A 1214 9.00 -66.48 53.11
CA ILE A 1214 9.49 -65.55 54.15
C ILE A 1214 8.32 -64.67 54.66
N PRO A 1215 7.94 -64.76 55.95
CA PRO A 1215 6.89 -63.92 56.53
C PRO A 1215 7.40 -62.53 56.91
N GLN A 1216 7.11 -61.56 56.04
CA GLN A 1216 7.39 -60.14 56.28
C GLN A 1216 6.24 -59.47 57.06
N PRO A 1217 6.50 -58.38 57.81
CA PRO A 1217 5.45 -57.54 58.35
C PRO A 1217 4.55 -56.97 57.23
N MET A 1218 3.25 -56.98 57.47
CA MET A 1218 2.21 -56.37 56.66
C MET A 1218 1.71 -55.13 57.40
N HIS A 1219 1.78 -53.97 56.76
CA HIS A 1219 1.15 -52.74 57.25
C HIS A 1219 -0.24 -52.64 56.63
N LEU A 1220 -1.27 -52.62 57.48
CA LEU A 1220 -2.67 -52.65 57.09
C LEU A 1220 -3.33 -51.34 57.50
N ASN A 1221 -3.81 -50.57 56.52
CA ASN A 1221 -4.60 -49.36 56.79
C ASN A 1221 -5.94 -49.78 57.45
N LEU A 1222 -6.23 -49.23 58.63
CA LEU A 1222 -7.49 -49.49 59.33
C LEU A 1222 -8.63 -48.71 58.66
N ARG A 1223 -9.81 -49.33 58.57
CA ARG A 1223 -11.03 -48.72 58.02
C ARG A 1223 -12.25 -49.04 58.87
N VAL A 1224 -13.14 -48.06 59.02
CA VAL A 1224 -14.49 -48.22 59.56
C VAL A 1224 -15.38 -48.96 58.54
N VAL A 1225 -16.53 -49.49 58.97
CA VAL A 1225 -17.50 -50.14 58.09
C VAL A 1225 -18.41 -49.11 57.43
N GLU A 1226 -17.99 -48.57 56.28
CA GLU A 1226 -18.78 -47.60 55.52
C GLU A 1226 -20.12 -48.19 55.02
N PRO A 1227 -21.23 -47.42 55.06
CA PRO A 1227 -22.50 -47.82 54.45
C PRO A 1227 -22.34 -48.12 52.96
N SER A 1228 -22.72 -49.33 52.55
CA SER A 1228 -22.47 -49.84 51.19
C SER A 1228 -23.64 -50.67 50.68
N HIS A 1229 -23.77 -50.78 49.34
CA HIS A 1229 -24.79 -51.61 48.70
C HIS A 1229 -24.79 -53.05 49.25
N THR A 1230 -23.62 -53.63 49.50
CA THR A 1230 -23.47 -54.97 50.09
C THR A 1230 -24.11 -55.09 51.47
N LEU A 1231 -23.99 -54.08 52.34
CA LEU A 1231 -24.65 -54.06 53.65
C LEU A 1231 -26.16 -53.87 53.54
N HIS A 1232 -26.62 -53.07 52.57
CA HIS A 1232 -28.05 -52.92 52.29
C HIS A 1232 -28.68 -54.21 51.72
N ILE A 1233 -27.95 -54.97 50.90
CA ILE A 1233 -28.34 -56.32 50.47
C ILE A 1233 -28.45 -57.28 51.66
N PHE A 1234 -27.54 -57.21 52.63
CA PHE A 1234 -27.66 -58.05 53.84
C PHE A 1234 -28.89 -57.66 54.68
N LYS A 1235 -29.20 -56.35 54.77
CA LYS A 1235 -30.36 -55.80 55.48
C LYS A 1235 -31.70 -56.23 54.87
N SER A 1236 -31.84 -56.21 53.54
CA SER A 1236 -33.12 -56.52 52.87
C SER A 1236 -33.55 -57.99 53.01
N ARG A 1237 -32.58 -58.90 53.16
CA ARG A 1237 -32.75 -60.35 53.31
C ARG A 1237 -33.27 -60.75 54.70
N HIS A 1238 -34.46 -60.29 55.05
CA HIS A 1238 -35.10 -60.52 56.36
C HIS A 1238 -35.51 -61.99 56.61
N TRP A 1239 -35.60 -62.81 55.55
CA TRP A 1239 -35.83 -64.26 55.65
C TRP A 1239 -34.56 -65.08 55.96
N ASP A 1240 -33.39 -64.46 55.99
CA ASP A 1240 -32.10 -65.15 56.15
C ASP A 1240 -31.41 -64.74 57.48
N PRO A 1241 -31.38 -65.64 58.49
CA PRO A 1241 -30.73 -65.36 59.77
C PRO A 1241 -29.21 -65.21 59.71
N GLU A 1242 -28.51 -65.79 58.72
CA GLU A 1242 -27.06 -65.56 58.53
C GLU A 1242 -26.84 -64.14 58.02
N SER A 1243 -27.69 -63.69 57.07
CA SER A 1243 -27.67 -62.33 56.52
C SER A 1243 -27.96 -61.25 57.57
N GLN A 1244 -29.03 -61.42 58.36
CA GLN A 1244 -29.39 -60.44 59.39
C GLN A 1244 -28.33 -60.35 60.50
N ARG A 1245 -27.77 -61.48 60.95
CA ARG A 1245 -26.66 -61.48 61.92
C ARG A 1245 -25.42 -60.80 61.37
N PHE A 1246 -25.11 -60.97 60.09
CA PHE A 1246 -24.00 -60.30 59.44
C PHE A 1246 -24.21 -58.78 59.38
N TYR A 1247 -25.41 -58.34 59.00
CA TYR A 1247 -25.79 -56.93 59.02
C TYR A 1247 -25.72 -56.34 60.43
N GLU A 1248 -26.32 -56.97 61.44
CA GLU A 1248 -26.29 -56.50 62.83
C GLU A 1248 -24.87 -56.41 63.42
N ARG A 1249 -23.98 -57.34 63.07
CA ARG A 1249 -22.57 -57.36 63.52
C ARG A 1249 -21.76 -56.18 62.98
N HIS A 1250 -22.07 -55.76 61.74
CA HIS A 1250 -21.29 -54.78 60.97
C HIS A 1250 -21.90 -53.38 60.92
N ALA A 1251 -23.23 -53.23 60.98
CA ALA A 1251 -23.89 -51.94 61.07
C ALA A 1251 -23.48 -51.18 62.36
N LYS A 1252 -23.36 -51.91 63.48
CA LYS A 1252 -22.85 -51.41 64.77
C LYS A 1252 -21.34 -51.06 64.75
N ARG A 1253 -20.65 -51.30 63.62
CA ARG A 1253 -19.23 -50.94 63.37
C ARG A 1253 -19.10 -49.86 62.28
N GLY A 1254 -20.22 -49.30 61.83
CA GLY A 1254 -20.30 -48.22 60.83
C GLY A 1254 -20.89 -46.91 61.36
N SER A 1255 -21.61 -46.94 62.47
CA SER A 1255 -22.05 -45.75 63.20
C SER A 1255 -20.92 -45.23 64.10
N VAL A 1256 -20.22 -44.21 63.62
CA VAL A 1256 -19.58 -43.20 64.49
C VAL A 1256 -20.56 -42.03 64.51
N GLU A 1257 -21.34 -41.93 65.59
CA GLU A 1257 -22.23 -40.80 65.93
C GLU A 1257 -21.67 -40.06 67.15
#